data_AF-A0A927FRY1-F1
#
_entry.id   AF-A0A927FRY1-F1
#
_cell.length_a   1.000
_cell.length_b   1.000
_cell.length_c   1.000
_cell.angle_alpha   90.00
_cell.angle_beta   90.00
_cell.angle_gamma   90.00
#
_symmetry.space_group_name_H-M   'P 1'
#
loop_
_entity.id
_entity.type
_entity.pdbx_description
1 polymer ?
#
loop_
_entity_poly.entity_id
_entity_poly.type
_entity_poly.pdbx_seq_one_letter_code
_entity_poly.pdbx_strand_id
1 'polypeptide(L)'
;MKTAIKAGWRRTRIVIAATALAVLGLVAPAFGADEGQLFATEEQGYGRLILSFPGEDALPKYTMRIDNGVLSIEFTDPVSVILPDVATTMPSYLSVARVDPDGRGLRLGLKSSFNFNRIEAGEKLFIDLLPAGWQGMPPPLPQDVIDALAERARLAAIKAEQDRKARMAAELRPEASIRIGRNTTFMRIQFDWTVPTSGEFAQEGTIGMASFEWPVEIDTRELASDLPSEIVSVGSKSDADGSHVSLEFADGVAPRFYKISPTQYVLDVDIAGQGLPTLDAAALAAVAEIGQGTEEAPPEPPSVEALMPAAAEAITPYVNVLGSTVRMIFPFEQDTPAAVFRRGDTVWMVFDTVSGIQKPQDSEPLKSVARSFDVVSSSDAQIVRIDLAQNRLATIGSEGMAWVLSLGDVMLSPTEPMALSRRRDLEGSFEMTADIRRPGRIHDFTDPEVGDRLKVVTAYPPARGITRTLDYVDFTALRSVHGLVIKPKSQDVSVAIDTDLAVVTSTTGLTVSALDALRNIGSEAQEAGRASYIDLANLQQPDPAAFAEHVDELERRAAEREGRERDVSRLDLAQYYVANQLSYEALGITKVMEADLKAEDLTRRLRMTDAIASIMAGRPRDAMATLNAAALNQEVDAIFWRTIARVEDHDYKGARLDAIEARTIADSYPIWARNAFRLAAARAGVEDNDPVMADKMLEDIDFASLSVEDASLYHLLSARVDEEQGREQDAIDAYGQVIASEVRPTRAEAVYRTLLLLDKQGRLDVPKATQTLAAETLLWRGDALEADMQTLLAQLYFRDQQYRLGFETVKAAVSNYPESPQVNALRDQAQAMFTDLFLNGLADSIRPVEALAIYYDFRHLTPPGTKGDEMIRNLARRLVRVDLLPQAAELLQYQLDSRLRGVARTQIAADLAIIYLADRRPQDAIRVLNDTRLPNISPALDRQRRILEARAMIDGGRDQLALDMLSDMSGKDVELMRVDAHWKARRYSQAGQMIEQIYASAPGGKPLDQPSRMMIVKAGVGYVLGSDTLGLSRLRAKFGEQMVNSPEWPMFDYVTGPIQTSSLEFKRVAAEVAAVDGLDAFLASYRHAYSGDGALTPLTPSQPSAGLASAN
;
A
#
# COMPACT_ATOMS: atom_id res chain seq x y z
N MET A 1 -46.38 -26.87 -52.31
CA MET A 1 -46.83 -27.96 -51.40
C MET A 1 -46.64 -27.48 -49.98
N LYS A 2 -47.57 -27.56 -49.01
CA LYS A 2 -48.99 -27.96 -49.00
C LYS A 2 -49.77 -26.92 -48.17
N THR A 3 -50.87 -26.41 -48.74
CA THR A 3 -52.18 -26.04 -48.13
C THR A 3 -52.25 -25.77 -46.60
N ALA A 4 -52.60 -24.58 -46.08
CA ALA A 4 -53.77 -23.68 -46.28
C ALA A 4 -54.99 -23.95 -45.37
N ILE A 5 -55.70 -22.85 -45.02
CA ILE A 5 -57.10 -22.63 -44.53
C ILE A 5 -57.07 -21.74 -43.26
N LYS A 6 -57.73 -20.56 -43.14
CA LYS A 6 -58.79 -19.88 -43.93
C LYS A 6 -58.79 -18.35 -43.72
N ALA A 7 -59.11 -17.59 -44.79
CA ALA A 7 -59.89 -16.32 -44.89
C ALA A 7 -59.64 -15.13 -43.90
N GLY A 8 -59.80 -13.84 -44.23
CA GLY A 8 -60.32 -13.10 -45.41
C GLY A 8 -61.09 -11.83 -44.93
N TRP A 9 -61.10 -10.67 -45.61
CA TRP A 9 -60.56 -10.30 -46.92
C TRP A 9 -60.19 -8.79 -47.03
N ARG A 10 -59.47 -8.44 -48.09
CA ARG A 10 -58.92 -7.14 -48.54
C ARG A 10 -59.92 -6.00 -48.89
N ARG A 11 -59.37 -4.77 -48.92
CA ARG A 11 -59.70 -3.57 -49.76
C ARG A 11 -60.86 -2.62 -49.38
N THR A 12 -60.52 -1.51 -48.70
CA THR A 12 -60.93 -0.13 -49.08
C THR A 12 -59.92 0.90 -48.55
N ARG A 13 -59.97 2.16 -49.07
CA ARG A 13 -59.27 3.37 -48.56
C ARG A 13 -57.78 3.58 -48.93
N ILE A 14 -57.51 3.69 -50.23
CA ILE A 14 -56.64 4.77 -50.73
C ILE A 14 -57.57 5.96 -51.08
N VAL A 15 -57.11 7.21 -50.92
CA VAL A 15 -57.77 8.54 -51.16
C VAL A 15 -57.99 9.43 -49.94
N ILE A 16 -58.06 8.92 -48.69
CA ILE A 16 -58.23 9.79 -47.49
C ILE A 16 -56.88 10.28 -46.91
N ALA A 17 -55.76 9.65 -47.24
CA ALA A 17 -54.44 9.98 -46.65
C ALA A 17 -53.72 11.19 -47.28
N ALA A 18 -54.21 11.74 -48.40
CA ALA A 18 -53.48 12.77 -49.16
C ALA A 18 -53.78 14.22 -48.72
N THR A 19 -54.83 14.46 -47.93
CA THR A 19 -55.21 15.80 -47.42
C THR A 19 -54.83 16.04 -45.96
N ALA A 20 -54.28 15.06 -45.26
CA ALA A 20 -53.75 15.21 -43.90
C ALA A 20 -52.29 15.71 -43.87
N LEU A 21 -51.58 15.70 -45.00
CA LEU A 21 -50.14 16.00 -45.07
C LEU A 21 -49.80 17.45 -45.45
N ALA A 22 -50.80 18.34 -45.51
CA ALA A 22 -50.63 19.73 -45.99
C ALA A 22 -51.08 20.82 -44.99
N VAL A 23 -51.40 20.46 -43.75
CA VAL A 23 -51.79 21.42 -42.68
C VAL A 23 -50.84 21.36 -41.46
N LEU A 24 -49.86 20.43 -41.45
CA LEU A 24 -48.80 20.34 -40.43
C LEU A 24 -47.67 21.37 -40.59
N GLY A 25 -47.91 22.44 -41.36
CA GLY A 25 -46.95 23.49 -41.69
C GLY A 25 -47.34 24.87 -41.13
N LEU A 26 -47.87 24.95 -39.90
CA LEU A 26 -48.00 26.18 -39.11
C LEU A 26 -48.44 25.86 -37.66
N VAL A 27 -47.64 25.06 -36.95
CA VAL A 27 -47.67 25.02 -35.48
C VAL A 27 -46.33 25.59 -35.04
N ALA A 28 -46.31 26.87 -34.66
CA ALA A 28 -45.22 27.38 -33.84
C ALA A 28 -45.18 26.55 -32.55
N PRO A 29 -44.01 26.19 -32.01
CA PRO A 29 -43.95 25.60 -30.68
C PRO A 29 -44.54 26.64 -29.73
N ALA A 30 -45.71 26.32 -29.18
CA ALA A 30 -46.16 26.99 -27.97
C ALA A 30 -45.14 26.59 -26.91
N PHE A 31 -44.32 27.54 -26.47
CA PHE A 31 -43.59 27.41 -25.23
C PHE A 31 -44.63 27.17 -24.15
N GLY A 32 -44.76 25.92 -23.71
CA GLY A 32 -45.47 25.61 -22.48
C GLY A 32 -44.71 26.32 -21.37
N ALA A 33 -45.41 27.11 -20.56
CA ALA A 33 -44.81 27.59 -19.32
C ALA A 33 -44.72 26.39 -18.39
N ASP A 34 -43.51 25.90 -18.14
CA ASP A 34 -43.29 24.77 -17.23
C ASP A 34 -43.80 25.11 -15.83
N GLU A 35 -44.73 24.29 -15.32
CA GLU A 35 -45.46 24.61 -14.10
C GLU A 35 -44.61 24.32 -12.85
N GLY A 36 -44.23 25.39 -12.16
CA GLY A 36 -43.68 25.31 -10.82
C GLY A 36 -44.72 24.80 -9.82
N GLN A 37 -44.26 24.18 -8.75
CA GLN A 37 -45.11 23.62 -7.70
C GLN A 37 -44.61 24.08 -6.33
N LEU A 38 -45.51 24.63 -5.52
CA LEU A 38 -45.22 24.94 -4.11
C LEU A 38 -45.71 23.77 -3.23
N PHE A 39 -44.79 23.19 -2.47
CA PHE A 39 -45.11 22.29 -1.36
C PHE A 39 -44.94 23.06 -0.04
N ALA A 40 -45.73 22.66 0.94
CA ALA A 40 -45.83 23.33 2.24
C ALA A 40 -46.01 22.25 3.32
N THR A 41 -45.04 22.09 4.20
CA THR A 41 -45.07 21.10 5.30
C THR A 41 -44.86 21.76 6.65
N GLU A 42 -45.60 21.31 7.66
CA GLU A 42 -45.41 21.70 9.06
C GLU A 42 -44.58 20.60 9.75
N GLU A 43 -43.28 20.87 9.92
CA GLU A 43 -42.30 19.95 10.50
C GLU A 43 -42.23 20.11 12.03
N GLN A 44 -41.43 19.27 12.70
CA GLN A 44 -41.26 19.35 14.16
C GLN A 44 -40.55 20.65 14.57
N GLY A 45 -41.35 21.67 14.93
CA GLY A 45 -40.89 22.95 15.46
C GLY A 45 -40.57 24.03 14.43
N TYR A 46 -40.79 23.78 13.14
CA TYR A 46 -40.66 24.76 12.06
C TYR A 46 -41.58 24.45 10.89
N GLY A 47 -41.86 25.44 10.04
CA GLY A 47 -42.53 25.22 8.76
C GLY A 47 -41.52 25.13 7.61
N ARG A 48 -41.76 24.32 6.58
CA ARG A 48 -40.92 24.22 5.38
C ARG A 48 -41.74 24.42 4.12
N LEU A 49 -41.29 25.33 3.26
CA LEU A 49 -41.84 25.58 1.93
C LEU A 49 -40.83 25.12 0.89
N ILE A 50 -41.28 24.39 -0.13
CA ILE A 50 -40.43 23.88 -1.21
C ILE A 50 -41.06 24.30 -2.53
N LEU A 51 -40.41 25.20 -3.26
CA LEU A 51 -40.83 25.61 -4.60
C LEU A 51 -39.98 24.87 -5.63
N SER A 52 -40.60 24.04 -6.46
CA SER A 52 -39.94 23.12 -7.39
C SER A 52 -40.31 23.44 -8.84
N PHE A 53 -39.34 23.48 -9.76
CA PHE A 53 -39.56 23.68 -11.20
C PHE A 53 -39.05 22.49 -12.01
N PRO A 54 -39.77 21.35 -12.04
CA PRO A 54 -39.25 20.08 -12.57
C PRO A 54 -38.98 20.06 -14.09
N GLY A 55 -39.37 21.08 -14.85
CA GLY A 55 -39.06 21.23 -16.28
C GLY A 55 -37.77 22.01 -16.58
N GLU A 56 -37.20 22.70 -15.59
CA GLU A 56 -36.05 23.59 -15.77
C GLU A 56 -34.73 22.96 -15.31
N ASP A 57 -33.62 23.31 -15.97
CA ASP A 57 -32.27 22.89 -15.56
C ASP A 57 -31.72 23.69 -14.36
N ALA A 58 -32.36 24.81 -14.02
CA ALA A 58 -32.02 25.64 -12.85
C ALA A 58 -33.24 26.44 -12.36
N LEU A 59 -33.23 26.89 -11.10
CA LEU A 59 -34.26 27.78 -10.57
C LEU A 59 -34.44 29.06 -11.42
N PRO A 60 -35.68 29.46 -11.78
CA PRO A 60 -35.95 30.77 -12.37
C PRO A 60 -35.46 31.91 -11.46
N LYS A 61 -34.81 32.91 -12.06
CA LYS A 61 -34.21 34.04 -11.30
C LYS A 61 -35.27 34.78 -10.49
N TYR A 62 -35.12 34.77 -9.17
CA TYR A 62 -36.10 35.33 -8.23
C TYR A 62 -35.47 36.25 -7.17
N THR A 63 -36.30 37.09 -6.55
CA THR A 63 -35.97 37.94 -5.39
C THR A 63 -36.95 37.66 -4.26
N MET A 64 -36.46 37.43 -3.04
CA MET A 64 -37.28 37.19 -1.86
C MET A 64 -37.31 38.45 -0.96
N ARG A 65 -38.51 38.90 -0.57
CA ARG A 65 -38.73 40.06 0.32
C ARG A 65 -39.79 39.73 1.36
N ILE A 66 -39.69 40.32 2.54
CA ILE A 66 -40.69 40.22 3.61
C ILE A 66 -41.06 41.64 4.04
N ASP A 67 -42.35 41.98 3.98
CA ASP A 67 -42.86 43.27 4.43
C ASP A 67 -44.26 43.10 5.05
N ASN A 68 -44.54 43.83 6.13
CA ASN A 68 -45.85 43.88 6.81
C ASN A 68 -46.52 42.51 7.07
N GLY A 69 -45.73 41.46 7.37
CA GLY A 69 -46.23 40.10 7.61
C GLY A 69 -46.58 39.31 6.33
N VAL A 70 -46.10 39.76 5.16
CA VAL A 70 -46.22 39.04 3.89
C VAL A 70 -44.82 38.70 3.38
N LEU A 71 -44.59 37.41 3.12
CA LEU A 71 -43.45 36.92 2.34
C LEU A 71 -43.81 37.03 0.85
N SER A 72 -42.95 37.67 0.06
CA SER A 72 -43.08 37.80 -1.39
C SER A 72 -41.85 37.26 -2.11
N ILE A 73 -42.09 36.50 -3.17
CA ILE A 73 -41.10 35.94 -4.07
C ILE A 73 -41.41 36.51 -5.46
N GLU A 74 -40.53 37.36 -5.98
CA GLU A 74 -40.67 38.05 -7.26
C GLU A 74 -39.77 37.39 -8.31
N PHE A 75 -40.33 36.87 -9.40
CA PHE A 75 -39.61 36.23 -10.50
C PHE A 75 -39.32 37.22 -11.63
N THR A 76 -38.16 37.05 -12.28
CA THR A 76 -37.72 37.90 -13.39
C THR A 76 -38.62 37.72 -14.62
N ASP A 77 -38.97 36.46 -14.89
CA ASP A 77 -39.85 36.03 -15.96
C ASP A 77 -41.16 35.49 -15.39
N PRO A 78 -42.29 35.56 -16.12
CA PRO A 78 -43.57 35.02 -15.65
C PRO A 78 -43.50 33.51 -15.46
N VAL A 79 -43.89 33.02 -14.28
CA VAL A 79 -43.96 31.59 -13.95
C VAL A 79 -45.40 31.18 -13.65
N SER A 80 -45.78 29.97 -14.07
CA SER A 80 -46.99 29.31 -13.57
C SER A 80 -46.62 28.57 -12.29
N VAL A 81 -47.32 28.80 -11.18
CA VAL A 81 -47.06 28.10 -9.91
C VAL A 81 -48.35 27.54 -9.33
N ILE A 82 -48.41 26.22 -9.19
CA ILE A 82 -49.49 25.52 -8.49
C ILE A 82 -49.31 25.73 -6.98
N LEU A 83 -50.34 26.26 -6.32
CA LEU A 83 -50.36 26.52 -4.88
C LEU A 83 -51.20 25.49 -4.12
N PRO A 84 -50.73 24.99 -2.97
CA PRO A 84 -51.53 24.19 -2.06
C PRO A 84 -52.41 25.11 -1.20
N ASP A 85 -53.43 24.54 -0.54
CA ASP A 85 -54.16 25.27 0.50
C ASP A 85 -53.31 25.39 1.76
N VAL A 86 -52.44 26.41 1.79
CA VAL A 86 -51.51 26.68 2.90
C VAL A 86 -52.23 26.98 4.22
N ALA A 87 -53.48 27.47 4.17
CA ALA A 87 -54.24 27.81 5.37
C ALA A 87 -54.72 26.54 6.10
N THR A 88 -54.98 25.46 5.34
CA THR A 88 -55.28 24.12 5.86
C THR A 88 -54.02 23.31 6.14
N THR A 89 -52.97 23.47 5.33
CA THR A 89 -51.76 22.62 5.39
C THR A 89 -50.73 23.08 6.42
N MET A 90 -50.60 24.40 6.67
CA MET A 90 -49.67 24.97 7.66
C MET A 90 -50.39 26.02 8.53
N PRO A 91 -51.46 25.65 9.25
CA PRO A 91 -52.33 26.58 9.95
C PRO A 91 -51.62 27.35 11.08
N SER A 92 -50.46 26.91 11.56
CA SER A 92 -49.67 27.62 12.57
C SER A 92 -48.85 28.78 11.97
N TYR A 93 -48.51 28.71 10.68
CA TYR A 93 -47.52 29.58 10.04
C TYR A 93 -48.13 30.53 9.00
N LEU A 94 -49.03 30.02 8.15
CA LEU A 94 -49.53 30.73 6.98
C LEU A 94 -51.03 31.01 7.07
N SER A 95 -51.46 32.12 6.45
CA SER A 95 -52.86 32.55 6.39
C SER A 95 -53.44 32.51 4.97
N VAL A 96 -52.62 32.74 3.94
CA VAL A 96 -53.02 32.70 2.52
C VAL A 96 -51.79 32.57 1.62
N ALA A 97 -51.92 31.91 0.47
CA ALA A 97 -50.97 31.97 -0.64
C ALA A 97 -51.68 32.50 -1.89
N ARG A 98 -51.02 33.35 -2.68
CA ARG A 98 -51.53 33.80 -3.98
C ARG A 98 -50.40 34.10 -4.97
N VAL A 99 -50.59 33.74 -6.23
CA VAL A 99 -49.79 34.23 -7.36
C VAL A 99 -50.41 35.56 -7.83
N ASP A 100 -49.57 36.51 -8.23
CA ASP A 100 -50.00 37.78 -8.82
C ASP A 100 -50.48 37.60 -10.27
N PRO A 101 -51.40 38.44 -10.78
CA PRO A 101 -52.02 38.24 -12.10
C PRO A 101 -51.08 38.29 -13.31
N ASP A 102 -49.84 38.74 -13.13
CA ASP A 102 -48.80 38.80 -14.16
C ASP A 102 -47.85 37.58 -14.13
N GLY A 103 -48.07 36.63 -13.21
CA GLY A 103 -47.23 35.44 -13.03
C GLY A 103 -45.85 35.74 -12.42
N ARG A 104 -45.57 36.98 -12.00
CA ARG A 104 -44.23 37.39 -11.53
C ARG A 104 -44.09 37.52 -10.03
N GLY A 105 -45.18 37.40 -9.26
CA GLY A 105 -45.15 37.46 -7.80
C GLY A 105 -45.85 36.27 -7.15
N LEU A 106 -45.22 35.63 -6.18
CA LEU A 106 -45.85 34.71 -5.23
C LEU A 106 -45.87 35.38 -3.85
N ARG A 107 -47.05 35.58 -3.28
CA ARG A 107 -47.27 36.24 -1.98
C ARG A 107 -47.90 35.29 -0.97
N LEU A 108 -47.28 35.19 0.20
CA LEU A 108 -47.59 34.30 1.29
C LEU A 108 -47.83 35.12 2.57
N GLY A 109 -49.07 35.12 3.06
CA GLY A 109 -49.43 35.79 4.32
C GLY A 109 -48.95 34.98 5.51
N LEU A 110 -48.14 35.59 6.39
CA LEU A 110 -47.61 34.99 7.60
C LEU A 110 -48.56 35.28 8.78
N LYS A 111 -48.69 34.35 9.73
CA LYS A 111 -49.49 34.57 10.96
C LYS A 111 -48.71 35.25 12.09
N SER A 112 -47.38 35.22 12.04
CA SER A 112 -46.46 35.75 13.05
C SER A 112 -45.13 36.15 12.40
N SER A 113 -44.24 36.80 13.16
CA SER A 113 -42.84 37.01 12.74
C SER A 113 -42.03 35.74 12.94
N PHE A 114 -41.39 35.25 11.87
CA PHE A 114 -40.51 34.09 11.85
C PHE A 114 -39.08 34.52 11.46
N ASN A 115 -38.09 33.73 11.87
CA ASN A 115 -36.76 33.74 11.27
C ASN A 115 -36.78 32.84 10.02
N PHE A 116 -35.95 33.13 9.02
CA PHE A 116 -35.98 32.43 7.74
C PHE A 116 -34.63 31.76 7.45
N ASN A 117 -34.68 30.51 6.99
CA ASN A 117 -33.56 29.84 6.34
C ASN A 117 -33.93 29.58 4.87
N ARG A 118 -32.95 29.70 3.96
CA ARG A 118 -33.18 29.62 2.51
C ARG A 118 -32.09 28.78 1.87
N ILE A 119 -32.46 27.72 1.16
CA ILE A 119 -31.52 26.82 0.48
C ILE A 119 -31.96 26.62 -0.97
N GLU A 120 -31.03 26.81 -1.91
CA GLU A 120 -31.23 26.53 -3.34
C GLU A 120 -30.56 25.20 -3.70
N ALA A 121 -31.27 24.33 -4.38
CA ALA A 121 -30.87 22.94 -4.64
C ALA A 121 -31.38 22.50 -6.03
N GLY A 122 -30.57 22.72 -7.06
CA GLY A 122 -30.95 22.46 -8.45
C GLY A 122 -32.14 23.30 -8.89
N GLU A 123 -33.22 22.63 -9.29
CA GLU A 123 -34.51 23.23 -9.66
C GLU A 123 -35.46 23.53 -8.48
N LYS A 124 -34.98 23.37 -7.23
CA LYS A 124 -35.79 23.50 -6.00
C LYS A 124 -35.28 24.57 -5.04
N LEU A 125 -36.20 25.37 -4.52
CA LEU A 125 -35.98 26.41 -3.51
C LEU A 125 -36.68 26.01 -2.21
N PHE A 126 -35.90 25.86 -1.14
CA PHE A 126 -36.35 25.57 0.21
C PHE A 126 -36.39 26.85 1.03
N ILE A 127 -37.49 27.10 1.74
CA ILE A 127 -37.67 28.24 2.66
C ILE A 127 -38.24 27.72 3.97
N ASP A 128 -37.44 27.77 5.04
CA ASP A 128 -37.88 27.35 6.38
C ASP A 128 -38.37 28.56 7.20
N LEU A 129 -39.51 28.39 7.86
CA LEU A 129 -40.18 29.32 8.75
C LEU A 129 -39.87 28.91 10.21
N LEU A 130 -38.83 29.48 10.78
CA LEU A 130 -38.35 29.16 12.12
C LEU A 130 -39.01 30.09 13.16
N PRO A 131 -39.60 29.59 14.26
CA PRO A 131 -40.12 30.44 15.33
C PRO A 131 -39.06 31.36 15.94
N ALA A 132 -39.46 32.53 16.46
CA ALA A 132 -38.55 33.53 17.02
C ALA A 132 -37.70 33.02 18.22
N GLY A 133 -38.11 31.93 18.87
CA GLY A 133 -37.38 31.28 19.97
C GLY A 133 -36.49 30.09 19.56
N TRP A 134 -36.26 29.85 18.26
CA TRP A 134 -35.46 28.74 17.76
C TRP A 134 -34.02 28.75 18.31
N GLN A 135 -33.57 27.63 18.87
CA GLN A 135 -32.20 27.41 19.35
C GLN A 135 -31.61 26.17 18.67
N GLY A 136 -30.67 26.37 17.75
CA GLY A 136 -30.02 25.31 16.99
C GLY A 136 -29.58 25.80 15.61
N MET A 137 -28.82 24.97 14.89
CA MET A 137 -28.54 25.23 13.47
C MET A 137 -29.83 25.12 12.64
N PRO A 138 -29.93 25.82 11.49
CA PRO A 138 -31.06 25.64 10.58
C PRO A 138 -31.17 24.19 10.07
N PRO A 139 -32.37 23.70 9.75
CA PRO A 139 -32.56 22.34 9.28
C PRO A 139 -31.84 22.10 7.92
N PRO A 140 -31.11 20.98 7.75
CA PRO A 140 -30.42 20.68 6.49
C PRO A 140 -31.39 20.36 5.35
N LEU A 141 -30.84 20.18 4.14
CA LEU A 141 -31.57 19.59 3.02
C LEU A 141 -32.00 18.15 3.35
N PRO A 142 -33.17 17.70 2.89
CA PRO A 142 -33.55 16.28 2.92
C PRO A 142 -32.54 15.40 2.18
N GLN A 143 -32.28 14.19 2.69
CA GLN A 143 -31.24 13.31 2.12
C GLN A 143 -31.58 12.85 0.68
N ASP A 144 -32.85 12.61 0.37
CA ASP A 144 -33.32 12.27 -0.98
C ASP A 144 -32.99 13.37 -2.02
N VAL A 145 -32.92 14.63 -1.59
CA VAL A 145 -32.53 15.76 -2.44
C VAL A 145 -31.01 15.79 -2.63
N ILE A 146 -30.24 15.44 -1.60
CA ILE A 146 -28.77 15.34 -1.66
C ILE A 146 -28.38 14.18 -2.59
N ASP A 147 -29.02 13.01 -2.44
CA ASP A 147 -28.80 11.84 -3.28
C ASP A 147 -29.14 12.11 -4.76
N ALA A 148 -30.28 12.76 -5.03
CA ALA A 148 -30.68 13.13 -6.39
C ALA A 148 -29.70 14.13 -7.05
N LEU A 149 -29.18 15.10 -6.29
CA LEU A 149 -28.15 16.03 -6.77
C LEU A 149 -26.82 15.33 -7.02
N ALA A 150 -26.42 14.40 -6.15
CA ALA A 150 -25.19 13.62 -6.31
C ALA A 150 -25.23 12.76 -7.58
N GLU A 151 -26.35 12.08 -7.85
CA GLU A 151 -26.50 11.26 -9.06
C GLU A 151 -26.60 12.13 -10.34
N ARG A 152 -27.28 13.29 -10.29
CA ARG A 152 -27.28 14.24 -11.43
C ARG A 152 -25.88 14.79 -11.72
N ALA A 153 -25.10 15.11 -10.68
CA ALA A 153 -23.71 15.53 -10.82
C ALA A 153 -22.82 14.43 -11.41
N ARG A 154 -23.04 13.17 -11.01
CA ARG A 154 -22.37 11.98 -11.57
C ARG A 154 -22.66 11.81 -13.07
N LEU A 155 -23.93 11.87 -13.47
CA LEU A 155 -24.34 11.77 -14.87
C LEU A 155 -23.81 12.94 -15.72
N ALA A 156 -23.80 14.16 -15.18
CA ALA A 156 -23.21 15.32 -15.84
C ALA A 156 -21.69 15.20 -16.02
N ALA A 157 -20.98 14.63 -15.02
CA ALA A 157 -19.55 14.36 -15.10
C ALA A 157 -19.23 13.30 -16.17
N ILE A 158 -20.00 12.21 -16.23
CA ILE A 158 -19.89 11.18 -17.29
C ILE A 158 -20.04 11.82 -18.67
N LYS A 159 -21.09 12.63 -18.88
CA LYS A 159 -21.32 13.30 -20.16
C LYS A 159 -20.23 14.30 -20.53
N ALA A 160 -19.76 15.09 -19.57
CA ALA A 160 -18.67 16.05 -19.81
C ALA A 160 -17.34 15.35 -20.15
N GLU A 161 -17.10 14.17 -19.60
CA GLU A 161 -15.95 13.32 -19.90
C GLU A 161 -16.07 12.66 -21.28
N GLN A 162 -17.26 12.14 -21.65
CA GLN A 162 -17.56 11.69 -23.01
C GLN A 162 -17.32 12.81 -24.04
N ASP A 163 -17.84 14.01 -23.79
CA ASP A 163 -17.63 15.19 -24.66
C ASP A 163 -16.14 15.60 -24.73
N ARG A 164 -15.37 15.43 -23.64
CA ARG A 164 -13.92 15.70 -23.61
C ARG A 164 -13.16 14.67 -24.46
N LYS A 165 -13.45 13.37 -24.26
CA LYS A 165 -12.86 12.25 -25.01
C LYS A 165 -13.17 12.37 -26.51
N ALA A 166 -14.41 12.69 -26.88
CA ALA A 166 -14.82 12.87 -28.26
C ALA A 166 -14.03 14.00 -28.98
N ARG A 167 -13.80 15.13 -28.29
CA ARG A 167 -12.92 16.20 -28.83
C ARG A 167 -11.47 15.74 -28.99
N MET A 168 -10.92 15.05 -27.99
CA MET A 168 -9.54 14.56 -28.05
C MET A 168 -9.33 13.48 -29.12
N ALA A 169 -10.30 12.57 -29.30
CA ALA A 169 -10.26 11.58 -30.37
C ALA A 169 -10.27 12.23 -31.77
N ALA A 170 -11.08 13.29 -31.96
CA ALA A 170 -11.11 14.04 -33.21
C ALA A 170 -9.79 14.80 -33.52
N GLU A 171 -9.07 15.22 -32.48
CA GLU A 171 -7.76 15.90 -32.59
C GLU A 171 -6.61 14.91 -32.80
N LEU A 172 -6.52 13.88 -31.96
CA LEU A 172 -5.41 12.92 -31.91
C LEU A 172 -5.49 11.82 -32.98
N ARG A 173 -6.70 11.50 -33.46
CA ARG A 173 -6.98 10.38 -34.40
C ARG A 173 -6.34 9.06 -33.94
N PRO A 174 -6.74 8.53 -32.78
CA PRO A 174 -6.31 7.21 -32.34
C PRO A 174 -6.72 6.16 -33.39
N GLU A 175 -5.78 5.31 -33.78
CA GLU A 175 -6.01 4.12 -34.60
C GLU A 175 -5.48 2.93 -33.82
N ALA A 176 -6.22 1.81 -33.85
CA ALA A 176 -5.84 0.55 -33.22
C ALA A 176 -5.65 -0.52 -34.29
N SER A 177 -4.57 -1.29 -34.16
CA SER A 177 -4.32 -2.47 -34.99
C SER A 177 -4.12 -3.69 -34.10
N ILE A 178 -4.62 -4.84 -34.55
CA ILE A 178 -4.42 -6.12 -33.87
C ILE A 178 -3.29 -6.87 -34.58
N ARG A 179 -2.40 -7.49 -33.80
CA ARG A 179 -1.41 -8.47 -34.29
C ARG A 179 -1.60 -9.78 -33.54
N ILE A 180 -1.49 -10.89 -34.27
CA ILE A 180 -1.70 -12.24 -33.72
C ILE A 180 -0.38 -12.99 -33.83
N GLY A 181 0.21 -13.34 -32.68
CA GLY A 181 1.37 -14.22 -32.60
C GLY A 181 0.95 -15.59 -32.10
N ARG A 182 1.14 -16.64 -32.90
CA ARG A 182 0.96 -18.02 -32.44
C ARG A 182 2.30 -18.59 -31.98
N ASN A 183 2.42 -18.89 -30.69
CA ASN A 183 3.49 -19.71 -30.15
C ASN A 183 3.00 -21.17 -30.05
N THR A 184 3.91 -22.09 -29.73
CA THR A 184 3.55 -23.51 -29.53
C THR A 184 2.61 -23.73 -28.35
N THR A 185 2.60 -22.82 -27.37
CA THR A 185 1.92 -23.04 -26.08
C THR A 185 0.82 -22.03 -25.75
N PHE A 186 0.78 -20.89 -26.45
CA PHE A 186 -0.25 -19.87 -26.31
C PHE A 186 -0.36 -19.01 -27.57
N MET A 187 -1.53 -18.42 -27.79
CA MET A 187 -1.75 -17.39 -28.80
C MET A 187 -1.75 -16.01 -28.14
N ARG A 188 -0.92 -15.11 -28.67
CA ARG A 188 -0.82 -13.71 -28.25
C ARG A 188 -1.62 -12.83 -29.18
N ILE A 189 -2.65 -12.16 -28.65
CA ILE A 189 -3.36 -11.07 -29.33
C ILE A 189 -2.78 -9.76 -28.79
N GLN A 190 -2.10 -9.00 -29.64
CA GLN A 190 -1.51 -7.70 -29.30
C GLN A 190 -2.32 -6.57 -29.93
N PHE A 191 -2.68 -5.57 -29.12
CA PHE A 191 -3.35 -4.34 -29.53
C PHE A 191 -2.31 -3.21 -29.58
N ASP A 192 -1.99 -2.75 -30.79
CA ASP A 192 -1.05 -1.66 -31.06
C ASP A 192 -1.81 -0.38 -31.40
N TRP A 193 -1.64 0.67 -30.58
CA TRP A 193 -2.30 1.98 -30.72
C TRP A 193 -1.34 3.05 -31.25
N THR A 194 -1.86 4.02 -32.02
CA THR A 194 -1.06 5.16 -32.51
C THR A 194 -0.77 6.22 -31.46
N VAL A 195 -1.53 6.24 -30.36
CA VAL A 195 -1.40 7.20 -29.25
C VAL A 195 -1.47 6.48 -27.90
N PRO A 196 -0.91 7.07 -26.81
CA PRO A 196 -1.06 6.53 -25.47
C PRO A 196 -2.53 6.25 -25.14
N THR A 197 -2.79 5.05 -24.63
CA THR A 197 -4.14 4.52 -24.43
C THR A 197 -4.20 3.77 -23.10
N SER A 198 -5.29 3.94 -22.35
CA SER A 198 -5.67 3.10 -21.21
C SER A 198 -6.52 1.93 -21.70
N GLY A 199 -6.28 0.74 -21.14
CA GLY A 199 -6.97 -0.48 -21.49
C GLY A 199 -7.04 -1.47 -20.33
N GLU A 200 -8.16 -2.16 -20.22
CA GLU A 200 -8.50 -3.12 -19.16
C GLU A 200 -9.14 -4.38 -19.77
N PHE A 201 -9.19 -5.46 -18.99
CA PHE A 201 -9.85 -6.71 -19.39
C PHE A 201 -10.62 -7.31 -18.22
N ALA A 202 -11.86 -7.74 -18.49
CA ALA A 202 -12.71 -8.44 -17.53
C ALA A 202 -13.30 -9.69 -18.19
N GLN A 203 -13.50 -10.77 -17.43
CA GLN A 203 -14.13 -12.00 -17.89
C GLN A 203 -15.24 -12.44 -16.94
N GLU A 204 -16.43 -12.70 -17.49
CA GLU A 204 -17.56 -13.28 -16.80
C GLU A 204 -17.93 -14.62 -17.45
N GLY A 205 -17.58 -15.72 -16.79
CA GLY A 205 -17.75 -17.07 -17.35
C GLY A 205 -16.91 -17.25 -18.62
N THR A 206 -17.54 -17.59 -19.73
CA THR A 206 -16.90 -17.75 -21.04
C THR A 206 -16.69 -16.43 -21.78
N ILE A 207 -17.29 -15.31 -21.36
CA ILE A 207 -17.22 -14.04 -22.10
C ILE A 207 -16.16 -13.13 -21.48
N GLY A 208 -15.09 -12.85 -22.22
CA GLY A 208 -14.13 -11.79 -21.89
C GLY A 208 -14.33 -10.54 -22.72
N MET A 209 -13.98 -9.39 -22.14
CA MET A 209 -14.10 -8.07 -22.74
C MET A 209 -12.82 -7.29 -22.52
N ALA A 210 -12.10 -6.96 -23.60
CA ALA A 210 -11.04 -5.96 -23.58
C ALA A 210 -11.65 -4.58 -23.86
N SER A 211 -11.49 -3.64 -22.94
CA SER A 211 -12.04 -2.28 -23.03
C SER A 211 -10.89 -1.26 -23.12
N PHE A 212 -11.00 -0.31 -24.04
CA PHE A 212 -10.00 0.74 -24.30
C PHE A 212 -10.65 2.12 -24.32
N GLU A 213 -9.96 3.16 -23.82
CA GLU A 213 -10.58 4.46 -23.55
C GLU A 213 -11.01 5.29 -24.78
N TRP A 214 -10.49 4.98 -25.96
CA TRP A 214 -10.74 5.73 -27.20
C TRP A 214 -11.93 5.15 -27.97
N PRO A 215 -12.91 5.96 -28.41
CA PRO A 215 -14.11 5.50 -29.11
C PRO A 215 -13.86 5.32 -30.63
N VAL A 216 -13.05 4.32 -31.01
CA VAL A 216 -12.66 4.02 -32.40
C VAL A 216 -12.71 2.51 -32.71
N GLU A 217 -13.46 2.14 -33.74
CA GLU A 217 -13.69 0.75 -34.13
C GLU A 217 -12.37 -0.03 -34.36
N ILE A 218 -12.22 -1.18 -33.70
CA ILE A 218 -11.02 -2.01 -33.77
C ILE A 218 -11.26 -3.17 -34.74
N ASP A 219 -10.43 -3.28 -35.77
CA ASP A 219 -10.60 -4.31 -36.81
C ASP A 219 -10.18 -5.70 -36.31
N THR A 220 -11.17 -6.52 -35.95
CA THR A 220 -10.99 -7.92 -35.51
C THR A 220 -11.08 -8.93 -36.65
N ARG A 221 -11.21 -8.52 -37.92
CA ARG A 221 -11.48 -9.45 -39.04
C ARG A 221 -10.38 -10.48 -39.27
N GLU A 222 -9.11 -10.11 -39.05
CA GLU A 222 -7.98 -11.03 -39.15
C GLU A 222 -8.09 -12.13 -38.09
N LEU A 223 -8.39 -11.77 -36.84
CA LEU A 223 -8.61 -12.71 -35.73
C LEU A 223 -9.84 -13.59 -35.96
N ALA A 224 -10.95 -13.00 -36.42
CA ALA A 224 -12.17 -13.75 -36.74
C ALA A 224 -12.01 -14.74 -37.92
N SER A 225 -11.00 -14.55 -38.77
CA SER A 225 -10.75 -15.42 -39.94
C SER A 225 -9.98 -16.70 -39.61
N ASP A 226 -9.29 -16.74 -38.47
CA ASP A 226 -8.45 -17.86 -38.04
C ASP A 226 -8.47 -17.97 -36.49
N LEU A 227 -9.68 -18.18 -35.95
CA LEU A 227 -9.88 -18.41 -34.52
C LEU A 227 -9.36 -19.81 -34.10
N PRO A 228 -8.60 -19.92 -33.00
CA PRO A 228 -8.25 -21.22 -32.42
C PRO A 228 -9.46 -21.83 -31.70
N SER A 229 -9.37 -23.12 -31.35
CA SER A 229 -10.40 -23.87 -30.59
C SER A 229 -10.83 -23.22 -29.28
N GLU A 230 -9.93 -22.45 -28.67
CA GLU A 230 -10.06 -21.79 -27.38
C GLU A 230 -10.90 -20.50 -27.44
N ILE A 231 -11.15 -19.96 -28.65
CA ILE A 231 -11.98 -18.76 -28.86
C ILE A 231 -13.13 -19.12 -29.82
N VAL A 232 -14.33 -19.22 -29.25
CA VAL A 232 -15.59 -19.55 -29.94
C VAL A 232 -16.02 -18.42 -30.88
N SER A 233 -15.92 -17.18 -30.42
CA SER A 233 -16.28 -16.01 -31.23
C SER A 233 -15.50 -14.74 -30.82
N VAL A 234 -15.37 -13.80 -31.75
CA VAL A 234 -14.84 -12.46 -31.47
C VAL A 234 -15.70 -11.38 -32.14
N GLY A 235 -15.89 -10.26 -31.44
CA GLY A 235 -16.56 -9.08 -31.95
C GLY A 235 -15.86 -7.82 -31.46
N SER A 236 -16.05 -6.70 -32.17
CA SER A 236 -15.71 -5.37 -31.66
C SER A 236 -16.90 -4.44 -31.75
N LYS A 237 -16.97 -3.49 -30.83
CA LYS A 237 -17.94 -2.39 -30.79
C LYS A 237 -17.27 -1.17 -30.18
N SER A 238 -17.37 -0.02 -30.84
CA SER A 238 -17.08 1.28 -30.25
C SER A 238 -18.39 1.99 -29.88
N ASP A 239 -18.41 2.67 -28.74
CA ASP A 239 -19.47 3.62 -28.38
C ASP A 239 -18.87 4.90 -27.78
N ALA A 240 -19.60 5.65 -26.94
CA ALA A 240 -19.14 6.94 -26.44
C ALA A 240 -18.12 6.83 -25.30
N ASP A 241 -18.08 5.68 -24.60
CA ASP A 241 -17.24 5.48 -23.42
C ASP A 241 -15.87 4.89 -23.78
N GLY A 242 -15.80 4.13 -24.89
CA GLY A 242 -14.57 3.58 -25.42
C GLY A 242 -14.77 2.59 -26.58
N SER A 243 -13.79 1.72 -26.74
CA SER A 243 -13.81 0.60 -27.69
C SER A 243 -13.65 -0.72 -26.98
N HIS A 244 -14.50 -1.65 -27.36
CA HIS A 244 -14.69 -2.92 -26.69
C HIS A 244 -14.45 -4.05 -27.69
N VAL A 245 -13.66 -5.04 -27.28
CA VAL A 245 -13.43 -6.29 -28.02
C VAL A 245 -13.91 -7.43 -27.15
N SER A 246 -15.06 -8.00 -27.53
CA SER A 246 -15.68 -9.13 -26.86
C SER A 246 -15.12 -10.43 -27.45
N LEU A 247 -14.61 -11.30 -26.61
CA LEU A 247 -14.17 -12.65 -26.98
C LEU A 247 -14.97 -13.67 -26.18
N GLU A 248 -15.56 -14.64 -26.86
CA GLU A 248 -16.20 -15.80 -26.24
C GLU A 248 -15.17 -16.93 -26.24
N PHE A 249 -14.77 -17.38 -25.06
CA PHE A 249 -13.80 -18.44 -24.84
C PHE A 249 -14.47 -19.80 -24.66
N ALA A 250 -13.72 -20.87 -24.90
CA ALA A 250 -14.15 -22.21 -24.52
C ALA A 250 -14.21 -22.37 -22.99
N ASP A 251 -15.04 -23.31 -22.50
CA ASP A 251 -15.18 -23.59 -21.06
C ASP A 251 -13.81 -23.88 -20.42
N GLY A 252 -13.49 -23.14 -19.34
CA GLY A 252 -12.26 -23.30 -18.57
C GLY A 252 -11.04 -22.52 -19.08
N VAL A 253 -11.14 -21.78 -20.19
CA VAL A 253 -10.05 -20.92 -20.67
C VAL A 253 -10.03 -19.58 -19.92
N ALA A 254 -8.89 -19.27 -19.30
CA ALA A 254 -8.63 -18.01 -18.60
C ALA A 254 -7.41 -17.32 -19.24
N PRO A 255 -7.59 -16.23 -20.00
CA PRO A 255 -6.50 -15.55 -20.69
C PRO A 255 -5.80 -14.52 -19.79
N ARG A 256 -4.56 -14.17 -20.14
CA ARG A 256 -3.70 -13.27 -19.37
C ARG A 256 -3.58 -11.93 -20.09
N PHE A 257 -4.24 -10.89 -19.57
CA PHE A 257 -4.17 -9.53 -20.12
C PHE A 257 -3.16 -8.65 -19.38
N TYR A 258 -2.29 -7.96 -20.11
CA TYR A 258 -1.31 -7.04 -19.51
C TYR A 258 -0.82 -5.98 -20.50
N LYS A 259 -0.26 -4.90 -19.95
CA LYS A 259 0.30 -3.76 -20.68
C LYS A 259 1.81 -3.96 -20.94
N ILE A 260 2.26 -3.75 -22.17
CA ILE A 260 3.69 -3.78 -22.54
C ILE A 260 4.26 -2.36 -22.59
N SER A 261 3.50 -1.39 -23.10
CA SER A 261 3.92 0.01 -23.19
C SER A 261 2.70 0.94 -23.19
N PRO A 262 2.88 2.28 -23.13
CA PRO A 262 1.75 3.22 -23.19
C PRO A 262 0.81 3.05 -24.39
N THR A 263 1.28 2.43 -25.47
CA THR A 263 0.53 2.20 -26.72
C THR A 263 0.27 0.72 -27.03
N GLN A 264 0.70 -0.22 -26.17
CA GLN A 264 0.68 -1.65 -26.48
C GLN A 264 0.13 -2.50 -25.33
N TYR A 265 -0.90 -3.29 -25.64
CA TYR A 265 -1.54 -4.23 -24.73
C TYR A 265 -1.52 -5.63 -25.33
N VAL A 266 -1.45 -6.65 -24.48
CA VAL A 266 -1.42 -8.06 -24.87
C VAL A 266 -2.45 -8.85 -24.09
N LEU A 267 -3.15 -9.73 -24.80
CA LEU A 267 -4.00 -10.79 -24.29
C LEU A 267 -3.39 -12.13 -24.75
N ASP A 268 -2.79 -12.88 -23.82
CA ASP A 268 -2.30 -14.24 -24.07
C ASP A 268 -3.41 -15.25 -23.74
N VAL A 269 -3.73 -16.12 -24.70
CA VAL A 269 -4.70 -17.19 -24.58
C VAL A 269 -3.94 -18.51 -24.67
N ASP A 270 -3.83 -19.23 -23.56
CA ASP A 270 -3.07 -20.48 -23.48
C ASP A 270 -3.80 -21.59 -24.28
N ILE A 271 -3.06 -22.38 -25.07
CA ILE A 271 -3.62 -23.39 -26.00
C ILE A 271 -3.69 -24.74 -25.29
N ALA A 272 -4.89 -25.33 -25.25
CA ALA A 272 -5.14 -26.54 -24.49
C ALA A 272 -4.43 -27.76 -25.13
N GLY A 273 -3.58 -28.42 -24.35
CA GLY A 273 -2.84 -29.62 -24.78
C GLY A 273 -1.39 -29.38 -25.24
N GLN A 274 -0.90 -28.13 -25.28
CA GLN A 274 0.54 -27.83 -25.46
C GLN A 274 1.06 -26.73 -24.52
N GLY A 275 0.60 -26.66 -23.27
CA GLY A 275 1.10 -25.67 -22.30
C GLY A 275 2.56 -25.89 -21.88
N LEU A 276 3.28 -24.79 -21.57
CA LEU A 276 4.46 -24.88 -20.69
C LEU A 276 3.97 -25.28 -19.28
N PRO A 277 4.74 -26.07 -18.52
CA PRO A 277 4.26 -26.61 -17.25
C PRO A 277 4.00 -25.51 -16.23
N THR A 278 2.73 -25.36 -15.83
CA THR A 278 2.38 -24.72 -14.56
C THR A 278 2.92 -25.59 -13.42
N LEU A 279 3.78 -25.02 -12.58
CA LEU A 279 4.26 -25.67 -11.37
C LEU A 279 3.13 -25.76 -10.33
N ASP A 280 2.29 -26.77 -10.46
CA ASP A 280 1.35 -27.21 -9.44
C ASP A 280 2.12 -27.95 -8.32
N ALA A 281 1.73 -27.75 -7.07
CA ALA A 281 2.26 -28.53 -5.94
C ALA A 281 2.00 -30.04 -6.12
N ALA A 282 0.90 -30.41 -6.81
CA ALA A 282 0.65 -31.80 -7.21
C ALA A 282 1.66 -32.31 -8.27
N ALA A 283 2.18 -31.44 -9.14
CA ALA A 283 3.22 -31.79 -10.10
C ALA A 283 4.61 -31.92 -9.45
N LEU A 284 4.90 -31.15 -8.40
CA LEU A 284 6.09 -31.35 -7.56
C LEU A 284 6.00 -32.64 -6.72
N ALA A 285 4.81 -33.02 -6.25
CA ALA A 285 4.59 -34.30 -5.58
C ALA A 285 4.67 -35.50 -6.55
N ALA A 286 4.19 -35.37 -7.79
CA ALA A 286 4.20 -36.44 -8.78
C ALA A 286 5.59 -36.70 -9.42
N VAL A 287 6.56 -35.79 -9.28
CA VAL A 287 7.96 -36.02 -9.71
C VAL A 287 8.72 -36.93 -8.72
N ALA A 288 8.15 -37.21 -7.54
CA ALA A 288 8.72 -38.15 -6.57
C ALA A 288 8.38 -39.63 -6.84
N GLU A 289 7.35 -39.93 -7.65
CA GLU A 289 7.03 -41.31 -8.06
C GLU A 289 6.99 -41.45 -9.59
N ILE A 290 7.85 -42.34 -10.10
CA ILE A 290 7.97 -42.75 -11.52
C ILE A 290 8.78 -41.79 -12.41
N GLY A 291 10.08 -41.73 -12.13
CA GLY A 291 11.12 -41.51 -13.15
C GLY A 291 11.36 -42.73 -14.06
N GLN A 292 10.28 -43.32 -14.61
CA GLN A 292 10.26 -44.40 -15.62
C GLN A 292 8.91 -44.35 -16.39
N GLY A 293 8.68 -43.49 -17.40
CA GLY A 293 9.53 -43.22 -18.56
C GLY A 293 9.10 -44.13 -19.73
N THR A 294 8.63 -43.58 -20.85
CA THR A 294 8.40 -44.33 -22.12
C THR A 294 8.03 -43.40 -23.28
N GLU A 295 8.53 -43.73 -24.48
CA GLU A 295 7.77 -43.98 -25.74
C GLU A 295 8.80 -44.28 -26.87
N GLU A 296 8.61 -45.25 -27.77
CA GLU A 296 7.75 -46.44 -27.77
C GLU A 296 8.25 -47.42 -28.87
N ALA A 297 8.12 -48.74 -28.67
CA ALA A 297 8.14 -49.75 -29.76
C ALA A 297 7.64 -51.13 -29.26
N PRO A 298 6.59 -51.74 -29.86
CA PRO A 298 6.06 -53.05 -29.47
C PRO A 298 6.43 -54.17 -30.49
N PRO A 299 6.10 -55.46 -30.26
CA PRO A 299 6.78 -56.35 -29.32
C PRO A 299 7.22 -57.70 -29.94
N GLU A 300 8.26 -58.35 -29.40
CA GLU A 300 8.54 -59.78 -29.63
C GLU A 300 8.75 -60.56 -28.32
N PRO A 301 8.40 -61.87 -28.26
CA PRO A 301 8.26 -62.63 -27.01
C PRO A 301 9.61 -63.13 -26.42
N PRO A 302 9.63 -63.57 -25.15
CA PRO A 302 10.84 -63.50 -24.33
C PRO A 302 11.79 -64.69 -24.49
N SER A 303 13.07 -64.44 -24.20
CA SER A 303 14.00 -65.48 -23.73
C SER A 303 14.81 -64.97 -22.55
N VAL A 304 14.52 -65.56 -21.38
CA VAL A 304 15.26 -65.39 -20.13
C VAL A 304 16.63 -66.08 -20.23
N GLU A 305 17.65 -65.51 -19.58
CA GLU A 305 18.91 -66.18 -19.20
C GLU A 305 19.70 -66.92 -20.31
N ALA A 306 20.48 -66.15 -21.07
CA ALA A 306 21.85 -66.58 -21.41
C ALA A 306 22.83 -65.96 -20.39
N LEU A 307 22.80 -66.47 -19.16
CA LEU A 307 23.72 -66.13 -18.07
C LEU A 307 25.18 -66.35 -18.50
N MET A 308 25.96 -65.29 -18.72
CA MET A 308 27.39 -65.18 -18.35
C MET A 308 27.80 -63.69 -18.27
N PRO A 309 28.63 -63.27 -17.30
CA PRO A 309 29.13 -61.90 -17.23
C PRO A 309 30.17 -61.64 -18.33
N ALA A 310 30.04 -60.51 -19.04
CA ALA A 310 31.11 -59.98 -19.86
C ALA A 310 32.27 -59.48 -18.98
N ALA A 311 33.51 -59.65 -19.44
CA ALA A 311 34.70 -59.32 -18.66
C ALA A 311 34.78 -57.81 -18.36
N ALA A 312 35.11 -57.47 -17.11
CA ALA A 312 35.23 -56.08 -16.68
C ALA A 312 36.41 -55.37 -17.37
N GLU A 313 36.13 -54.23 -18.00
CA GLU A 313 37.13 -53.43 -18.70
C GLU A 313 38.09 -52.78 -17.68
N ALA A 314 39.39 -52.76 -18.00
CA ALA A 314 40.44 -52.42 -17.05
C ALA A 314 40.84 -50.94 -17.15
N ILE A 315 40.65 -50.18 -16.06
CA ILE A 315 40.95 -48.74 -16.04
C ILE A 315 42.46 -48.47 -15.92
N THR A 316 42.93 -47.38 -16.53
CA THR A 316 44.31 -46.91 -16.39
C THR A 316 44.29 -45.52 -15.76
N PRO A 317 44.81 -45.33 -14.53
CA PRO A 317 44.87 -44.00 -13.92
C PRO A 317 45.91 -43.14 -14.65
N TYR A 318 45.70 -41.82 -14.63
CA TYR A 318 46.60 -40.86 -15.25
C TYR A 318 46.98 -39.75 -14.28
N VAL A 319 48.11 -39.09 -14.57
CA VAL A 319 48.75 -38.12 -13.67
C VAL A 319 48.72 -36.74 -14.30
N ASN A 320 48.25 -35.76 -13.53
CA ASN A 320 48.25 -34.33 -13.86
C ASN A 320 49.00 -33.55 -12.76
N VAL A 321 49.49 -32.36 -13.06
CA VAL A 321 50.27 -31.53 -12.12
C VAL A 321 49.64 -30.15 -11.96
N LEU A 322 49.42 -29.75 -10.71
CA LEU A 322 48.89 -28.44 -10.36
C LEU A 322 49.84 -27.77 -9.35
N GLY A 323 50.74 -26.92 -9.86
CA GLY A 323 51.80 -26.31 -9.05
C GLY A 323 52.80 -27.35 -8.54
N SER A 324 52.97 -27.44 -7.22
CA SER A 324 53.77 -28.50 -6.56
C SER A 324 52.98 -29.79 -6.26
N THR A 325 51.68 -29.82 -6.56
CA THR A 325 50.80 -30.95 -6.23
C THR A 325 50.64 -31.87 -7.44
N VAL A 326 50.91 -33.17 -7.24
CA VAL A 326 50.68 -34.21 -8.23
C VAL A 326 49.29 -34.81 -8.00
N ARG A 327 48.42 -34.74 -9.00
CA ARG A 327 47.07 -35.30 -9.00
C ARG A 327 47.09 -36.62 -9.78
N MET A 328 46.59 -37.69 -9.18
CA MET A 328 46.39 -38.99 -9.80
C MET A 328 44.89 -39.25 -9.89
N ILE A 329 44.40 -39.44 -11.12
CA ILE A 329 42.98 -39.55 -11.44
C ILE A 329 42.69 -40.99 -11.83
N PHE A 330 41.70 -41.59 -11.19
CA PHE A 330 41.19 -42.94 -11.41
C PHE A 330 39.82 -42.83 -12.12
N PRO A 331 39.78 -42.95 -13.46
CA PRO A 331 38.55 -42.76 -14.23
C PRO A 331 37.69 -44.02 -14.19
N PHE A 332 36.81 -44.12 -13.20
CA PHE A 332 35.76 -45.16 -13.18
C PHE A 332 34.55 -44.70 -14.00
N GLU A 333 33.88 -45.66 -14.65
CA GLU A 333 32.66 -45.44 -15.44
C GLU A 333 31.38 -45.69 -14.62
N GLN A 334 31.52 -46.07 -13.34
CA GLN A 334 30.44 -46.30 -12.39
C GLN A 334 30.87 -45.82 -11.00
N ASP A 335 29.90 -45.43 -10.17
CA ASP A 335 30.13 -45.04 -8.78
C ASP A 335 30.84 -46.17 -8.02
N THR A 336 32.10 -45.94 -7.66
CA THR A 336 32.97 -46.96 -7.07
C THR A 336 33.35 -46.55 -5.65
N PRO A 337 32.89 -47.25 -4.60
CA PRO A 337 33.33 -47.00 -3.23
C PRO A 337 34.84 -47.10 -3.07
N ALA A 338 35.41 -46.25 -2.21
CA ALA A 338 36.82 -46.27 -1.89
C ALA A 338 37.12 -46.12 -0.39
N ALA A 339 38.30 -46.58 0.03
CA ALA A 339 38.91 -46.21 1.30
C ALA A 339 40.37 -45.84 1.05
N VAL A 340 40.84 -44.74 1.63
CA VAL A 340 42.20 -44.23 1.45
C VAL A 340 42.81 -43.89 2.79
N PHE A 341 43.95 -44.52 3.09
CA PHE A 341 44.65 -44.37 4.36
C PHE A 341 46.17 -44.40 4.15
N ARG A 342 46.92 -43.91 5.14
CA ARG A 342 48.38 -43.84 5.07
C ARG A 342 49.02 -44.60 6.22
N ARG A 343 49.97 -45.48 5.89
CA ARG A 343 50.82 -46.20 6.86
C ARG A 343 52.28 -45.86 6.57
N GLY A 344 52.96 -45.17 7.48
CA GLY A 344 54.33 -44.70 7.26
C GLY A 344 54.42 -43.79 6.03
N ASP A 345 55.29 -44.12 5.08
CA ASP A 345 55.41 -43.41 3.79
C ASP A 345 54.55 -44.03 2.67
N THR A 346 53.72 -45.03 2.96
CA THR A 346 52.87 -45.69 1.96
C THR A 346 51.42 -45.19 2.04
N VAL A 347 50.86 -44.78 0.90
CA VAL A 347 49.42 -44.53 0.72
C VAL A 347 48.77 -45.79 0.16
N TRP A 348 47.69 -46.20 0.80
CA TRP A 348 46.87 -47.34 0.40
C TRP A 348 45.51 -46.82 -0.07
N MET A 349 45.03 -47.34 -1.19
CA MET A 349 43.68 -47.11 -1.70
C MET A 349 43.02 -48.46 -1.95
N VAL A 350 41.81 -48.67 -1.44
CA VAL A 350 40.99 -49.87 -1.68
C VAL A 350 39.76 -49.40 -2.44
N PHE A 351 39.47 -50.03 -3.58
CA PHE A 351 38.32 -49.71 -4.44
C PHE A 351 37.42 -50.94 -4.59
N ASP A 352 36.11 -50.78 -4.39
CA ASP A 352 35.10 -51.83 -4.56
C ASP A 352 34.81 -52.06 -6.05
N THR A 353 35.73 -52.75 -6.73
CA THR A 353 35.62 -52.97 -8.18
C THR A 353 36.24 -54.29 -8.63
N VAL A 354 35.60 -54.90 -9.63
CA VAL A 354 36.09 -56.07 -10.36
C VAL A 354 36.88 -55.69 -11.62
N SER A 355 36.81 -54.43 -12.06
CA SER A 355 37.66 -53.88 -13.13
C SER A 355 39.11 -53.84 -12.68
N GLY A 356 40.04 -54.43 -13.44
CA GLY A 356 41.46 -54.34 -13.12
C GLY A 356 41.99 -52.91 -13.21
N ILE A 357 42.80 -52.48 -12.25
CA ILE A 357 43.52 -51.19 -12.32
C ILE A 357 44.90 -51.44 -12.91
N GLN A 358 45.22 -50.82 -14.04
CA GLN A 358 46.55 -50.89 -14.65
C GLN A 358 47.52 -49.90 -14.01
N LYS A 359 48.83 -50.13 -14.16
CA LYS A 359 49.84 -49.15 -13.74
C LYS A 359 49.75 -47.88 -14.61
N PRO A 360 49.75 -46.65 -14.05
CA PRO A 360 49.82 -45.42 -14.83
C PRO A 360 51.10 -45.38 -15.68
N GLN A 361 51.08 -44.61 -16.77
CA GLN A 361 52.28 -44.38 -17.58
C GLN A 361 53.41 -43.77 -16.73
N ASP A 362 54.61 -44.34 -16.81
CA ASP A 362 55.79 -43.89 -16.06
C ASP A 362 56.20 -42.45 -16.49
N SER A 363 55.77 -41.47 -15.69
CA SER A 363 55.96 -40.05 -15.94
C SER A 363 56.88 -39.41 -14.89
N GLU A 364 57.63 -38.38 -15.27
CA GLU A 364 58.52 -37.67 -14.33
C GLU A 364 57.77 -37.07 -13.11
N PRO A 365 56.56 -36.51 -13.24
CA PRO A 365 55.76 -36.10 -12.08
C PRO A 365 55.47 -37.25 -11.11
N LEU A 366 55.12 -38.44 -11.61
CA LEU A 366 54.86 -39.60 -10.75
C LEU A 366 56.11 -40.02 -9.97
N LYS A 367 57.27 -40.10 -10.64
CA LYS A 367 58.56 -40.44 -10.00
C LYS A 367 59.01 -39.42 -8.96
N SER A 368 58.53 -38.17 -9.05
CA SER A 368 58.84 -37.12 -8.07
C SER A 368 58.12 -37.32 -6.72
N VAL A 369 56.98 -38.03 -6.72
CA VAL A 369 56.16 -38.27 -5.51
C VAL A 369 56.08 -39.73 -5.08
N ALA A 370 56.32 -40.70 -5.97
CA ALA A 370 56.22 -42.14 -5.69
C ALA A 370 57.49 -42.90 -6.11
N ARG A 371 57.92 -43.83 -5.25
CA ARG A 371 59.02 -44.79 -5.49
C ARG A 371 58.52 -46.05 -6.20
N SER A 372 57.30 -46.46 -5.88
CA SER A 372 56.59 -47.63 -6.42
C SER A 372 55.12 -47.29 -6.64
N PHE A 373 54.49 -48.02 -7.54
CA PHE A 373 53.04 -48.07 -7.71
C PHE A 373 52.69 -49.51 -8.03
N ASP A 374 52.06 -50.17 -7.07
CA ASP A 374 51.71 -51.59 -7.16
C ASP A 374 50.19 -51.75 -7.04
N VAL A 375 49.62 -52.67 -7.81
CA VAL A 375 48.20 -53.01 -7.76
C VAL A 375 48.07 -54.48 -7.37
N VAL A 376 47.25 -54.73 -6.35
CA VAL A 376 46.91 -56.08 -5.85
C VAL A 376 45.41 -56.25 -5.99
N SER A 377 44.98 -57.22 -6.80
CA SER A 377 43.57 -57.60 -6.90
C SER A 377 43.19 -58.54 -5.75
N SER A 378 42.14 -58.19 -5.02
CA SER A 378 41.39 -59.08 -4.13
C SER A 378 40.15 -59.62 -4.87
N SER A 379 39.38 -60.52 -4.25
CA SER A 379 38.22 -61.19 -4.84
C SER A 379 37.19 -60.26 -5.48
N ASP A 380 36.98 -59.10 -4.86
CA ASP A 380 35.94 -58.13 -5.20
C ASP A 380 36.38 -56.67 -4.94
N ALA A 381 37.70 -56.44 -4.86
CA ALA A 381 38.30 -55.12 -4.72
C ALA A 381 39.68 -55.02 -5.38
N GLN A 382 40.04 -53.82 -5.84
CA GLN A 382 41.39 -53.50 -6.30
C GLN A 382 42.10 -52.64 -5.24
N ILE A 383 43.30 -53.05 -4.86
CA ILE A 383 44.11 -52.38 -3.85
C ILE A 383 45.32 -51.75 -4.54
N VAL A 384 45.41 -50.42 -4.46
CA VAL A 384 46.52 -49.64 -4.98
C VAL A 384 47.44 -49.25 -3.83
N ARG A 385 48.72 -49.58 -3.96
CA ARG A 385 49.79 -49.24 -3.03
C ARG A 385 50.74 -48.24 -3.69
N ILE A 386 50.99 -47.12 -3.02
CA ILE A 386 51.90 -46.07 -3.49
C ILE A 386 52.91 -45.75 -2.39
N ASP A 387 54.18 -46.17 -2.54
CA ASP A 387 55.23 -45.78 -1.59
C ASP A 387 55.75 -44.39 -1.96
N LEU A 388 55.60 -43.42 -1.07
CA LEU A 388 55.95 -42.03 -1.36
C LEU A 388 57.47 -41.81 -1.35
N ALA A 389 57.94 -41.00 -2.30
CA ALA A 389 59.33 -40.58 -2.39
C ALA A 389 59.72 -39.60 -1.25
N GLN A 390 58.78 -38.74 -0.87
CA GLN A 390 58.89 -37.70 0.15
C GLN A 390 57.63 -37.65 1.01
N ASN A 391 57.74 -37.15 2.25
CA ASN A 391 56.59 -36.96 3.13
C ASN A 391 55.68 -35.82 2.62
N ARG A 392 54.64 -36.15 1.84
CA ARG A 392 53.63 -35.22 1.32
C ARG A 392 52.25 -35.46 1.97
N LEU A 393 51.39 -34.44 1.96
CA LEU A 393 49.99 -34.62 2.34
C LEU A 393 49.25 -35.34 1.21
N ALA A 394 48.41 -36.31 1.59
CA ALA A 394 47.50 -36.99 0.70
C ALA A 394 46.07 -36.50 1.00
N THR A 395 45.39 -36.02 -0.03
CA THR A 395 43.96 -35.67 -0.01
C THR A 395 43.25 -36.40 -1.14
N ILE A 396 41.94 -36.62 -1.03
CA ILE A 396 41.15 -37.20 -2.11
C ILE A 396 39.84 -36.42 -2.28
N GLY A 397 39.39 -36.31 -3.52
CA GLY A 397 38.08 -35.80 -3.88
C GLY A 397 37.55 -36.55 -5.11
N SER A 398 36.30 -36.30 -5.47
CA SER A 398 35.65 -36.87 -6.66
C SER A 398 35.47 -35.79 -7.74
N GLU A 399 35.76 -36.13 -8.99
CA GLU A 399 35.45 -35.33 -10.17
C GLU A 399 34.53 -36.16 -11.08
N GLY A 400 33.21 -35.96 -10.95
CA GLY A 400 32.22 -36.90 -11.50
C GLY A 400 32.34 -38.28 -10.86
N MET A 401 32.40 -39.33 -11.67
CA MET A 401 32.62 -40.72 -11.22
C MET A 401 34.10 -41.05 -10.96
N ALA A 402 35.03 -40.14 -11.24
CA ALA A 402 36.46 -40.37 -11.07
C ALA A 402 36.95 -39.99 -9.67
N TRP A 403 37.81 -40.82 -9.09
CA TRP A 403 38.52 -40.50 -7.84
C TRP A 403 39.82 -39.77 -8.14
N VAL A 404 40.08 -38.66 -7.44
CA VAL A 404 41.28 -37.83 -7.64
C VAL A 404 42.11 -37.75 -6.35
N LEU A 405 43.14 -38.60 -6.25
CA LEU A 405 44.15 -38.53 -5.21
C LEU A 405 45.10 -37.36 -5.50
N SER A 406 45.34 -36.49 -4.52
CA SER A 406 46.24 -35.35 -4.66
C SER A 406 47.33 -35.38 -3.60
N LEU A 407 48.58 -35.41 -4.07
CA LEU A 407 49.80 -35.57 -3.31
C LEU A 407 50.63 -34.27 -3.41
N GLY A 408 50.64 -33.46 -2.36
CA GLY A 408 51.27 -32.15 -2.41
C GLY A 408 51.06 -31.29 -1.17
N ASP A 409 51.13 -29.98 -1.36
CA ASP A 409 51.03 -28.97 -0.28
C ASP A 409 49.70 -28.21 -0.31
N VAL A 410 48.86 -28.43 -1.34
CA VAL A 410 47.57 -27.78 -1.54
C VAL A 410 46.44 -28.78 -1.33
N MET A 411 45.47 -28.45 -0.48
CA MET A 411 44.24 -29.22 -0.30
C MET A 411 43.18 -28.73 -1.30
N LEU A 412 42.61 -29.65 -2.10
CA LEU A 412 41.53 -29.34 -3.05
C LEU A 412 40.15 -29.39 -2.40
N SER A 413 39.96 -30.32 -1.47
CA SER A 413 38.78 -30.42 -0.60
C SER A 413 39.27 -30.94 0.75
N PRO A 414 38.81 -30.36 1.88
CA PRO A 414 39.14 -30.90 3.20
C PRO A 414 38.42 -32.25 3.40
N THR A 415 39.13 -33.25 3.92
CA THR A 415 38.48 -34.48 4.40
C THR A 415 37.54 -34.15 5.55
N GLU A 416 36.25 -34.50 5.42
CA GLU A 416 35.30 -34.38 6.53
C GLU A 416 35.71 -35.29 7.70
N PRO A 417 35.69 -34.79 8.94
CA PRO A 417 36.03 -35.60 10.10
C PRO A 417 34.92 -36.61 10.40
N MET A 418 35.24 -37.89 10.32
CA MET A 418 34.37 -38.96 10.81
C MET A 418 34.49 -39.06 12.34
N ALA A 419 33.37 -38.91 13.04
CA ALA A 419 33.29 -39.12 14.48
C ALA A 419 33.14 -40.61 14.82
N LEU A 420 33.71 -41.02 15.94
CA LEU A 420 33.45 -42.32 16.58
C LEU A 420 32.64 -42.08 17.85
N SER A 421 31.40 -42.59 17.87
CA SER A 421 30.48 -42.47 19.00
C SER A 421 30.23 -43.82 19.65
N ARG A 422 30.05 -43.85 20.97
CA ARG A 422 29.78 -45.08 21.72
C ARG A 422 28.26 -45.29 21.85
N ARG A 423 27.77 -46.42 21.36
CA ARG A 423 26.38 -46.88 21.49
C ARG A 423 26.33 -48.09 22.44
N ARG A 424 25.12 -48.48 22.84
CA ARG A 424 24.84 -49.80 23.43
C ARG A 424 23.90 -50.56 22.49
N ASP A 425 24.17 -51.84 22.31
CA ASP A 425 23.27 -52.74 21.61
C ASP A 425 22.06 -53.13 22.47
N LEU A 426 21.16 -53.94 21.91
CA LEU A 426 19.95 -54.44 22.59
C LEU A 426 20.25 -55.36 23.77
N GLU A 427 21.46 -55.93 23.86
CA GLU A 427 21.91 -56.77 24.97
C GLU A 427 22.64 -55.96 26.07
N GLY A 428 22.83 -54.66 25.85
CA GLY A 428 23.46 -53.72 26.78
C GLY A 428 24.99 -53.68 26.69
N SER A 429 25.58 -54.42 25.74
CA SER A 429 27.02 -54.39 25.46
C SER A 429 27.41 -53.08 24.78
N PHE A 430 28.66 -52.63 25.00
CA PHE A 430 29.16 -51.42 24.35
C PHE A 430 29.67 -51.72 22.95
N GLU A 431 29.25 -50.89 21.99
CA GLU A 431 29.71 -50.87 20.61
C GLU A 431 30.20 -49.47 20.22
N MET A 432 31.00 -49.37 19.15
CA MET A 432 31.48 -48.09 18.62
C MET A 432 30.93 -47.90 17.20
N THR A 433 30.22 -46.81 16.96
CA THR A 433 29.63 -46.46 15.67
C THR A 433 30.44 -45.34 15.00
N ALA A 434 30.73 -45.50 13.71
CA ALA A 434 31.34 -44.48 12.86
C ALA A 434 30.32 -44.03 11.81
N ASP A 435 30.09 -42.72 11.67
CA ASP A 435 29.19 -42.16 10.64
C ASP A 435 29.89 -42.14 9.26
N ILE A 436 29.63 -43.18 8.45
CA ILE A 436 30.18 -43.35 7.09
C ILE A 436 29.33 -42.62 6.05
N ARG A 437 28.07 -42.27 6.36
CA ARG A 437 27.01 -41.74 5.45
C ARG A 437 26.61 -42.67 4.31
N ARG A 438 27.56 -43.08 3.47
CA ARG A 438 27.33 -43.93 2.28
C ARG A 438 28.36 -45.07 2.26
N PRO A 439 28.23 -46.09 3.13
CA PRO A 439 29.16 -47.22 3.15
C PRO A 439 29.09 -48.05 1.86
N GLY A 440 30.26 -48.55 1.44
CA GLY A 440 30.43 -49.59 0.44
C GLY A 440 30.48 -50.97 1.12
N ARG A 441 31.59 -51.69 0.96
CA ARG A 441 31.82 -53.01 1.57
C ARG A 441 32.86 -52.97 2.69
N ILE A 442 32.89 -54.06 3.46
CA ILE A 442 33.92 -54.32 4.47
C ILE A 442 34.92 -55.34 3.89
N HIS A 443 36.19 -54.95 3.87
CA HIS A 443 37.30 -55.78 3.39
C HIS A 443 38.24 -56.18 4.53
N ASP A 444 38.54 -57.47 4.63
CA ASP A 444 39.61 -57.99 5.49
C ASP A 444 40.94 -57.97 4.72
N PHE A 445 41.76 -56.94 4.99
CA PHE A 445 43.05 -56.74 4.34
C PHE A 445 44.20 -57.17 5.26
N THR A 446 45.19 -57.89 4.74
CA THR A 446 46.43 -58.20 5.48
C THR A 446 47.60 -57.42 4.89
N ASP A 447 48.27 -56.64 5.72
CA ASP A 447 49.43 -55.84 5.30
C ASP A 447 50.61 -56.76 4.93
N PRO A 448 51.15 -56.68 3.71
CA PRO A 448 52.18 -57.60 3.23
C PRO A 448 53.57 -57.37 3.85
N GLU A 449 53.81 -56.23 4.50
CA GLU A 449 55.09 -55.93 5.16
C GLU A 449 55.04 -56.17 6.66
N VAL A 450 53.94 -55.77 7.29
CA VAL A 450 53.78 -55.82 8.76
C VAL A 450 53.09 -57.12 9.22
N GLY A 451 52.31 -57.77 8.35
CA GLY A 451 51.51 -58.96 8.68
C GLY A 451 50.25 -58.69 9.51
N ASP A 452 49.97 -57.42 9.82
CA ASP A 452 48.75 -56.99 10.52
C ASP A 452 47.50 -57.22 9.67
N ARG A 453 46.41 -57.68 10.29
CA ARG A 453 45.07 -57.65 9.69
C ARG A 453 44.37 -56.31 9.98
N LEU A 454 43.75 -55.74 8.96
CA LEU A 454 42.95 -54.53 8.98
C LEU A 454 41.55 -54.83 8.44
N LYS A 455 40.52 -54.26 9.08
CA LYS A 455 39.15 -54.19 8.56
C LYS A 455 38.95 -52.81 7.94
N VAL A 456 38.74 -52.78 6.64
CA VAL A 456 38.61 -51.55 5.84
C VAL A 456 37.16 -51.44 5.39
N VAL A 457 36.49 -50.33 5.71
CA VAL A 457 35.15 -50.00 5.20
C VAL A 457 35.31 -48.93 4.13
N THR A 458 34.98 -49.28 2.89
CA THR A 458 34.93 -48.32 1.78
C THR A 458 33.66 -47.47 1.87
N ALA A 459 33.67 -46.32 1.20
CA ALA A 459 32.55 -45.39 1.16
C ALA A 459 32.43 -44.73 -0.22
N TYR A 460 31.25 -44.23 -0.54
CA TYR A 460 31.04 -43.33 -1.69
C TYR A 460 31.44 -41.89 -1.33
N PRO A 461 31.68 -41.01 -2.33
CA PRO A 461 31.86 -39.58 -2.07
C PRO A 461 30.68 -38.96 -1.29
N PRO A 462 30.91 -37.89 -0.49
CA PRO A 462 32.14 -37.08 -0.40
C PRO A 462 33.26 -37.68 0.48
N ALA A 463 34.44 -37.03 0.45
CA ALA A 463 35.64 -37.54 1.11
C ALA A 463 35.61 -37.34 2.65
N ARG A 464 35.17 -38.38 3.36
CA ARG A 464 35.10 -38.43 4.84
C ARG A 464 36.03 -39.48 5.46
N GLY A 465 36.72 -39.17 6.56
CA GLY A 465 37.72 -40.06 7.19
C GLY A 465 38.14 -39.68 8.63
N ILE A 466 38.92 -40.56 9.27
CA ILE A 466 39.45 -40.39 10.64
C ILE A 466 40.68 -39.47 10.60
N THR A 467 40.61 -38.29 11.22
CA THR A 467 41.66 -37.25 11.10
C THR A 467 42.96 -37.56 11.86
N ARG A 468 42.89 -38.35 12.95
CA ARG A 468 44.02 -38.79 13.78
C ARG A 468 43.83 -40.25 14.17
N THR A 469 44.91 -41.03 14.28
CA THR A 469 44.81 -42.41 14.80
C THR A 469 44.26 -42.39 16.22
N LEU A 470 43.17 -43.13 16.47
CA LEU A 470 42.50 -43.26 17.77
C LEU A 470 42.75 -44.67 18.30
N ASP A 471 43.35 -44.77 19.49
CA ASP A 471 43.74 -46.04 20.09
C ASP A 471 42.81 -46.42 21.25
N TYR A 472 42.07 -47.51 21.10
CA TYR A 472 41.15 -48.06 22.10
C TYR A 472 41.73 -49.36 22.69
N VAL A 473 41.07 -49.96 23.68
CA VAL A 473 41.58 -51.19 24.33
C VAL A 473 41.60 -52.36 23.34
N ASP A 474 40.51 -52.56 22.60
CA ASP A 474 40.31 -53.75 21.77
C ASP A 474 40.68 -53.54 20.27
N PHE A 475 40.79 -52.29 19.83
CA PHE A 475 41.17 -51.94 18.45
C PHE A 475 41.86 -50.57 18.35
N THR A 476 42.47 -50.30 17.19
CA THR A 476 42.98 -48.97 16.81
C THR A 476 42.25 -48.52 15.54
N ALA A 477 41.58 -47.37 15.55
CA ALA A 477 41.10 -46.74 14.31
C ALA A 477 42.24 -45.92 13.70
N LEU A 478 42.69 -46.30 12.50
CA LEU A 478 43.80 -45.63 11.82
C LEU A 478 43.35 -44.33 11.16
N ARG A 479 44.26 -43.36 11.07
CA ARG A 479 44.04 -42.14 10.29
C ARG A 479 43.74 -42.48 8.83
N SER A 480 42.60 -42.02 8.33
CA SER A 480 42.16 -42.16 6.93
C SER A 480 41.85 -40.81 6.30
N VAL A 481 42.06 -40.72 4.99
CA VAL A 481 41.68 -39.61 4.13
C VAL A 481 40.26 -39.84 3.58
N HIS A 482 39.89 -41.11 3.38
CA HIS A 482 38.53 -41.53 3.09
C HIS A 482 38.25 -42.95 3.63
N GLY A 483 37.00 -43.24 4.01
CA GLY A 483 36.58 -44.53 4.57
C GLY A 483 37.06 -44.78 6.00
N LEU A 484 36.73 -45.93 6.57
CA LEU A 484 37.15 -46.35 7.92
C LEU A 484 38.18 -47.46 7.86
N VAL A 485 39.21 -47.41 8.70
CA VAL A 485 40.20 -48.49 8.82
C VAL A 485 40.42 -48.84 10.29
N ILE A 486 40.01 -50.04 10.67
CA ILE A 486 40.15 -50.61 12.00
C ILE A 486 41.28 -51.63 11.99
N LYS A 487 42.22 -51.52 12.93
CA LYS A 487 43.17 -52.58 13.29
C LYS A 487 42.66 -53.27 14.57
N PRO A 488 42.11 -54.50 14.50
CA PRO A 488 41.81 -55.28 15.69
C PRO A 488 43.07 -55.56 16.52
N LYS A 489 42.96 -55.49 17.86
CA LYS A 489 43.99 -55.95 18.80
C LYS A 489 43.70 -57.36 19.31
N SER A 490 42.44 -57.79 19.25
CA SER A 490 41.95 -59.13 19.58
C SER A 490 41.18 -59.74 18.39
N GLN A 491 40.96 -61.06 18.40
CA GLN A 491 40.36 -61.80 17.27
C GLN A 491 38.82 -61.77 17.24
N ASP A 492 38.20 -61.28 18.30
CA ASP A 492 36.75 -61.19 18.54
C ASP A 492 36.14 -59.85 18.07
N VAL A 493 36.96 -58.88 17.66
CA VAL A 493 36.49 -57.60 17.12
C VAL A 493 35.98 -57.77 15.68
N SER A 494 34.70 -57.49 15.49
CA SER A 494 34.03 -57.47 14.19
C SER A 494 33.62 -56.05 13.80
N VAL A 495 33.41 -55.84 12.50
CA VAL A 495 32.83 -54.62 11.95
C VAL A 495 31.64 -55.04 11.10
N ALA A 496 30.51 -54.38 11.27
CA ALA A 496 29.29 -54.52 10.47
C ALA A 496 28.87 -53.16 9.90
N ILE A 497 28.00 -53.16 8.90
CA ILE A 497 27.34 -51.95 8.40
C ILE A 497 25.89 -51.97 8.89
N ASP A 498 25.46 -50.92 9.58
CA ASP A 498 24.08 -50.65 9.99
C ASP A 498 23.66 -49.35 9.29
N THR A 499 22.92 -49.48 8.18
CA THR A 499 22.46 -48.35 7.35
C THR A 499 23.60 -47.45 6.86
N ASP A 500 23.84 -46.30 7.50
CA ASP A 500 24.89 -45.34 7.20
C ASP A 500 26.10 -45.41 8.17
N LEU A 501 26.01 -46.28 9.17
CA LEU A 501 27.03 -46.47 10.22
C LEU A 501 27.89 -47.71 9.96
N ALA A 502 29.19 -47.59 10.24
CA ALA A 502 30.03 -48.76 10.51
C ALA A 502 30.05 -49.03 12.02
N VAL A 503 29.54 -50.19 12.42
CA VAL A 503 29.42 -50.62 13.82
C VAL A 503 30.56 -51.58 14.15
N VAL A 504 31.38 -51.22 15.13
CA VAL A 504 32.47 -52.03 15.66
C VAL A 504 32.02 -52.68 16.97
N THR A 505 32.08 -54.01 17.03
CA THR A 505 31.62 -54.82 18.18
C THR A 505 32.67 -55.85 18.58
N SER A 506 32.53 -56.40 19.79
CA SER A 506 33.25 -57.61 20.23
C SER A 506 32.27 -58.60 20.86
N THR A 507 32.61 -59.89 20.81
CA THR A 507 31.78 -61.00 21.36
C THR A 507 31.54 -60.88 22.87
N THR A 508 32.36 -60.10 23.60
CA THR A 508 32.16 -59.81 25.04
C THR A 508 31.79 -58.36 25.33
N GLY A 509 31.44 -57.57 24.30
CA GLY A 509 31.32 -56.11 24.37
C GLY A 509 32.67 -55.39 24.40
N LEU A 510 32.70 -54.13 23.93
CA LEU A 510 33.94 -53.34 23.87
C LEU A 510 34.29 -52.67 25.21
N THR A 511 35.58 -52.68 25.55
CA THR A 511 36.16 -51.97 26.70
C THR A 511 36.55 -50.55 26.30
N VAL A 512 35.59 -49.63 26.32
CA VAL A 512 35.76 -48.25 25.85
C VAL A 512 35.81 -47.22 26.99
N SER A 513 36.99 -46.67 27.24
CA SER A 513 37.21 -45.55 28.16
C SER A 513 36.69 -44.23 27.58
N ALA A 514 35.99 -43.43 28.38
CA ALA A 514 35.49 -42.13 27.95
C ALA A 514 36.62 -41.09 27.93
N LEU A 515 36.80 -40.44 26.78
CA LEU A 515 37.65 -39.27 26.58
C LEU A 515 36.89 -38.28 25.71
N ASP A 516 36.84 -37.02 26.17
CA ASP A 516 36.12 -35.86 25.62
C ASP A 516 34.69 -35.59 26.17
N ALA A 517 34.54 -35.74 27.49
CA ALA A 517 33.69 -34.83 28.26
C ALA A 517 34.59 -33.79 28.98
N LEU A 518 34.35 -32.50 28.74
CA LEU A 518 34.90 -31.43 29.58
C LEU A 518 34.54 -31.71 31.06
N ARG A 519 35.42 -31.36 31.99
CA ARG A 519 35.26 -31.64 33.42
C ARG A 519 33.87 -31.19 33.93
N ASN A 520 32.99 -32.15 34.16
CA ASN A 520 31.70 -31.89 34.82
C ASN A 520 31.93 -31.26 36.19
N ILE A 521 31.47 -30.02 36.35
CA ILE A 521 31.36 -29.37 37.65
C ILE A 521 30.08 -29.89 38.30
N GLY A 522 30.20 -30.97 39.09
CA GLY A 522 29.20 -31.46 40.03
C GLY A 522 27.87 -31.94 39.43
N SER A 523 27.62 -33.26 39.51
CA SER A 523 26.30 -33.82 39.21
C SER A 523 25.17 -33.18 40.04
N GLU A 524 25.45 -32.80 41.29
CA GLU A 524 24.51 -32.09 42.17
C GLU A 524 24.15 -30.68 41.64
N ALA A 525 25.07 -29.99 40.97
CA ALA A 525 24.81 -28.68 40.36
C ALA A 525 23.98 -28.82 39.07
N GLN A 526 24.15 -29.92 38.34
CA GLN A 526 23.40 -30.22 37.12
C GLN A 526 21.99 -30.75 37.42
N GLU A 527 21.80 -31.48 38.52
CA GLU A 527 20.47 -31.83 39.07
C GLU A 527 19.76 -30.59 39.64
N ALA A 528 20.48 -29.69 40.33
CA ALA A 528 19.91 -28.43 40.81
C ALA A 528 19.52 -27.46 39.68
N GLY A 529 20.32 -27.39 38.60
CA GLY A 529 20.09 -26.51 37.45
C GLY A 529 18.97 -26.93 36.51
N ARG A 530 18.39 -28.13 36.71
CA ARG A 530 17.23 -28.68 35.98
C ARG A 530 16.09 -29.10 36.92
N ALA A 531 16.01 -28.52 38.13
CA ALA A 531 15.04 -28.94 39.15
C ALA A 531 13.57 -28.77 38.73
N SER A 532 13.29 -27.80 37.86
CA SER A 532 11.97 -27.55 37.27
C SER A 532 11.72 -28.24 35.92
N TYR A 533 12.68 -29.01 35.38
CA TYR A 533 12.54 -29.71 34.09
C TYR A 533 11.31 -30.61 34.03
N ILE A 534 10.66 -30.60 32.86
CA ILE A 534 9.48 -31.39 32.54
C ILE A 534 9.83 -32.19 31.28
N ASP A 535 9.75 -33.51 31.39
CA ASP A 535 10.05 -34.42 30.28
C ASP A 535 8.85 -34.52 29.33
N LEU A 536 8.66 -33.47 28.53
CA LEU A 536 7.56 -33.37 27.58
C LEU A 536 7.63 -34.43 26.48
N ALA A 537 8.81 -35.01 26.21
CA ALA A 537 8.97 -36.09 25.23
C ALA A 537 8.35 -37.40 25.73
N ASN A 538 8.57 -37.76 27.00
CA ASN A 538 7.94 -38.94 27.62
C ASN A 538 6.44 -38.75 27.91
N LEU A 539 5.94 -37.51 27.98
CA LEU A 539 4.53 -37.18 28.19
C LEU A 539 3.73 -36.99 26.89
N GLN A 540 4.37 -36.98 25.72
CA GLN A 540 3.69 -36.81 24.44
C GLN A 540 3.00 -38.12 24.01
N GLN A 541 1.74 -38.02 23.60
CA GLN A 541 0.93 -39.15 23.13
C GLN A 541 0.31 -38.82 21.76
N PRO A 542 0.89 -39.31 20.65
CA PRO A 542 0.38 -39.04 19.31
C PRO A 542 -0.88 -39.83 18.92
N ASP A 543 -1.25 -40.90 19.65
CA ASP A 543 -2.52 -41.62 19.43
C ASP A 543 -3.68 -40.92 20.17
N PRO A 544 -4.69 -40.36 19.47
CA PRO A 544 -5.82 -39.68 20.11
C PRO A 544 -6.65 -40.58 21.03
N ALA A 545 -6.69 -41.89 20.78
CA ALA A 545 -7.46 -42.82 21.61
C ALA A 545 -6.74 -43.10 22.95
N ALA A 546 -5.46 -43.45 22.89
CA ALA A 546 -4.62 -43.59 24.09
C ALA A 546 -4.46 -42.27 24.85
N PHE A 547 -4.46 -41.13 24.14
CA PHE A 547 -4.47 -39.80 24.76
C PHE A 547 -5.73 -39.61 25.61
N ALA A 548 -6.92 -39.83 25.05
CA ALA A 548 -8.18 -39.66 25.76
C ALA A 548 -8.31 -40.62 26.95
N GLU A 549 -7.91 -41.88 26.81
CA GLU A 549 -7.91 -42.86 27.92
C GLU A 549 -7.02 -42.40 29.09
N HIS A 550 -5.84 -41.82 28.79
CA HIS A 550 -4.94 -41.34 29.84
C HIS A 550 -5.42 -40.01 30.47
N VAL A 551 -6.09 -39.13 29.71
CA VAL A 551 -6.77 -37.96 30.29
C VAL A 551 -7.85 -38.40 31.29
N ASP A 552 -8.72 -39.33 30.91
CA ASP A 552 -9.77 -39.88 31.79
C ASP A 552 -9.15 -40.50 33.08
N GLU A 553 -8.00 -41.17 32.96
CA GLU A 553 -7.27 -41.71 34.12
C GLU A 553 -6.73 -40.60 35.04
N LEU A 554 -6.07 -39.59 34.47
CA LEU A 554 -5.45 -38.49 35.22
C LEU A 554 -6.49 -37.56 35.86
N GLU A 555 -7.60 -37.26 35.17
CA GLU A 555 -8.72 -36.50 35.73
C GLU A 555 -9.37 -37.24 36.91
N ARG A 556 -9.62 -38.53 36.76
CA ARG A 556 -10.13 -39.38 37.86
C ARG A 556 -9.16 -39.38 39.05
N ARG A 557 -7.86 -39.51 38.82
CA ARG A 557 -6.84 -39.39 39.88
C ARG A 557 -6.86 -38.02 40.57
N ALA A 558 -6.99 -36.93 39.81
CA ALA A 558 -7.07 -35.57 40.35
C ALA A 558 -8.39 -35.28 41.10
N ALA A 559 -9.44 -36.07 40.86
CA ALA A 559 -10.72 -36.02 41.56
C ALA A 559 -10.77 -36.90 42.84
N GLU A 560 -10.21 -38.11 42.79
CA GLU A 560 -10.25 -39.10 43.88
C GLU A 560 -9.24 -38.84 45.01
N ARG A 561 -8.17 -38.08 44.76
CA ARG A 561 -7.06 -37.85 45.71
C ARG A 561 -7.26 -36.60 46.56
N GLU A 562 -6.64 -36.59 47.75
CA GLU A 562 -6.66 -35.47 48.69
C GLU A 562 -5.25 -34.94 49.01
N GLY A 563 -5.17 -33.68 49.47
CA GLY A 563 -3.91 -33.03 49.89
C GLY A 563 -2.82 -33.07 48.81
N ARG A 564 -1.58 -33.33 49.22
CA ARG A 564 -0.41 -33.35 48.32
C ARG A 564 -0.53 -34.36 47.17
N GLU A 565 -1.22 -35.49 47.35
CA GLU A 565 -1.43 -36.45 46.26
C GLU A 565 -2.37 -35.90 45.17
N ARG A 566 -3.30 -35.02 45.56
CA ARG A 566 -4.15 -34.29 44.62
C ARG A 566 -3.35 -33.24 43.85
N ASP A 567 -2.50 -32.50 44.55
CA ASP A 567 -1.66 -31.47 43.93
C ASP A 567 -0.68 -32.09 42.92
N VAL A 568 -0.06 -33.24 43.25
CA VAL A 568 0.74 -34.02 42.29
C VAL A 568 -0.11 -34.47 41.09
N SER A 569 -1.27 -35.09 41.32
CA SER A 569 -2.09 -35.62 40.22
C SER A 569 -2.64 -34.51 39.29
N ARG A 570 -2.91 -33.31 39.83
CA ARG A 570 -3.28 -32.13 39.04
C ARG A 570 -2.09 -31.59 38.24
N LEU A 571 -0.89 -31.59 38.82
CA LEU A 571 0.33 -31.17 38.12
C LEU A 571 0.68 -32.15 36.98
N ASP A 572 0.60 -33.45 37.24
CA ASP A 572 0.77 -34.50 36.22
C ASP A 572 -0.17 -34.25 35.01
N LEU A 573 -1.45 -33.97 35.27
CA LEU A 573 -2.45 -33.65 34.24
C LEU A 573 -2.13 -32.35 33.48
N ALA A 574 -1.75 -31.28 34.18
CA ALA A 574 -1.36 -30.02 33.53
C ALA A 574 -0.10 -30.19 32.65
N GLN A 575 0.88 -30.98 33.10
CA GLN A 575 2.09 -31.29 32.33
C GLN A 575 1.80 -32.18 31.12
N TYR A 576 0.87 -33.12 31.26
CA TYR A 576 0.39 -33.94 30.15
C TYR A 576 -0.35 -33.10 29.10
N TYR A 577 -1.19 -32.15 29.51
CA TYR A 577 -1.82 -31.19 28.58
C TYR A 577 -0.77 -30.32 27.87
N VAL A 578 0.25 -29.80 28.56
CA VAL A 578 1.35 -29.05 27.92
C VAL A 578 2.12 -29.91 26.90
N ALA A 579 2.47 -31.15 27.24
CA ALA A 579 3.20 -32.04 26.34
C ALA A 579 2.45 -32.34 25.03
N ASN A 580 1.11 -32.29 25.09
CA ASN A 580 0.18 -32.54 23.99
C ASN A 580 -0.47 -31.25 23.45
N GLN A 581 0.16 -30.09 23.68
CA GLN A 581 -0.18 -28.79 23.10
C GLN A 581 -1.54 -28.17 23.50
N LEU A 582 -2.12 -28.63 24.61
CA LEU A 582 -3.38 -28.14 25.18
C LEU A 582 -3.13 -27.07 26.26
N SER A 583 -2.70 -25.90 25.80
CA SER A 583 -2.20 -24.82 26.66
C SER A 583 -3.29 -24.18 27.54
N TYR A 584 -4.52 -24.02 27.04
CA TYR A 584 -5.60 -23.39 27.80
C TYR A 584 -6.15 -24.29 28.92
N GLU A 585 -6.20 -25.60 28.68
CA GLU A 585 -6.57 -26.63 29.64
C GLU A 585 -5.55 -26.69 30.77
N ALA A 586 -4.26 -26.71 30.42
CA ALA A 586 -3.17 -26.63 31.39
C ALA A 586 -3.25 -25.36 32.24
N LEU A 587 -3.41 -24.17 31.63
CA LEU A 587 -3.58 -22.89 32.35
C LEU A 587 -4.80 -22.87 33.28
N GLY A 588 -5.89 -23.56 32.91
CA GLY A 588 -7.05 -23.73 33.78
C GLY A 588 -6.71 -24.46 35.08
N ILE A 589 -5.87 -25.49 34.99
CA ILE A 589 -5.42 -26.28 36.15
C ILE A 589 -4.36 -25.54 36.95
N THR A 590 -3.31 -24.98 36.32
CA THR A 590 -2.22 -24.30 37.02
C THR A 590 -2.74 -23.14 37.86
N LYS A 591 -3.69 -22.36 37.32
CA LYS A 591 -4.33 -21.24 38.01
C LYS A 591 -5.15 -21.65 39.24
N VAL A 592 -5.84 -22.79 39.19
CA VAL A 592 -6.55 -23.33 40.35
C VAL A 592 -5.56 -23.87 41.39
N MET A 593 -4.46 -24.48 40.93
CA MET A 593 -3.40 -24.94 41.82
C MET A 593 -2.69 -23.79 42.53
N GLU A 594 -2.32 -22.71 41.84
CA GLU A 594 -1.54 -21.61 42.43
C GLU A 594 -2.25 -20.95 43.62
N ALA A 595 -3.59 -20.88 43.60
CA ALA A 595 -4.38 -20.32 44.70
C ALA A 595 -4.40 -21.20 45.97
N ASP A 596 -4.30 -22.54 45.81
CA ASP A 596 -4.51 -23.52 46.87
C ASP A 596 -3.23 -24.29 47.30
N LEU A 597 -2.14 -24.22 46.51
CA LEU A 597 -0.94 -25.04 46.67
C LEU A 597 -0.21 -24.77 48.00
N LYS A 598 0.00 -25.83 48.78
CA LYS A 598 0.77 -25.80 50.05
C LYS A 598 2.11 -26.52 49.98
N ALA A 599 2.38 -27.25 48.91
CA ALA A 599 3.58 -28.05 48.73
C ALA A 599 4.67 -27.22 48.03
N GLU A 600 5.57 -26.61 48.82
CA GLU A 600 6.66 -25.75 48.31
C GLU A 600 7.59 -26.46 47.31
N ASP A 601 7.71 -27.79 47.40
CA ASP A 601 8.49 -28.61 46.49
C ASP A 601 7.90 -28.67 45.07
N LEU A 602 6.58 -28.52 44.92
CA LEU A 602 5.90 -28.51 43.63
C LEU A 602 5.89 -27.13 42.95
N THR A 603 6.08 -26.04 43.71
CA THR A 603 5.94 -24.66 43.24
C THR A 603 6.79 -24.34 42.00
N ARG A 604 8.03 -24.86 41.91
CA ARG A 604 8.88 -24.63 40.73
C ARG A 604 8.36 -25.32 39.47
N ARG A 605 7.91 -26.57 39.59
CA ARG A 605 7.35 -27.33 38.46
C ARG A 605 5.98 -26.78 38.04
N LEU A 606 5.15 -26.35 38.99
CA LEU A 606 3.91 -25.63 38.71
C LEU A 606 4.19 -24.36 37.88
N ARG A 607 5.11 -23.52 38.35
CA ARG A 607 5.50 -22.28 37.65
C ARG A 607 6.13 -22.51 36.28
N MET A 608 6.94 -23.56 36.12
CA MET A 608 7.44 -23.95 34.80
C MET A 608 6.29 -24.36 33.87
N THR A 609 5.40 -25.23 34.34
CA THR A 609 4.23 -25.69 33.56
C THR A 609 3.35 -24.51 33.13
N ASP A 610 3.10 -23.58 34.05
CA ASP A 610 2.33 -22.35 33.81
C ASP A 610 3.00 -21.40 32.81
N ALA A 611 4.33 -21.23 32.90
CA ALA A 611 5.09 -20.41 31.96
C ALA A 611 5.09 -21.00 30.55
N ILE A 612 5.30 -22.32 30.42
CA ILE A 612 5.26 -23.01 29.11
C ILE A 612 3.86 -22.89 28.50
N ALA A 613 2.82 -23.18 29.28
CA ALA A 613 1.44 -23.05 28.82
C ALA A 613 1.09 -21.59 28.47
N SER A 614 1.63 -20.60 29.17
CA SER A 614 1.45 -19.18 28.86
C SER A 614 2.10 -18.78 27.54
N ILE A 615 3.32 -19.25 27.24
CA ILE A 615 3.98 -19.05 25.93
C ILE A 615 3.10 -19.64 24.82
N MET A 616 2.75 -20.92 24.94
CA MET A 616 1.91 -21.64 23.97
C MET A 616 0.49 -21.08 23.82
N ALA A 617 0.05 -20.22 24.76
CA ALA A 617 -1.23 -19.51 24.70
C ALA A 617 -1.12 -18.08 24.14
N GLY A 618 0.07 -17.66 23.67
CA GLY A 618 0.36 -16.31 23.16
C GLY A 618 0.45 -15.26 24.26
N ARG A 619 0.96 -15.61 25.45
CA ARG A 619 1.06 -14.72 26.63
C ARG A 619 2.50 -14.61 27.14
N PRO A 620 3.44 -14.10 26.33
CA PRO A 620 4.85 -14.02 26.70
C PRO A 620 5.08 -13.18 27.96
N ARG A 621 4.30 -12.11 28.18
CA ARG A 621 4.45 -11.25 29.37
C ARG A 621 4.10 -11.95 30.68
N ASP A 622 3.07 -12.77 30.68
CA ASP A 622 2.67 -13.58 31.85
C ASP A 622 3.77 -14.62 32.13
N ALA A 623 4.24 -15.32 31.09
CA ALA A 623 5.35 -16.26 31.19
C ALA A 623 6.65 -15.58 31.69
N MET A 624 6.97 -14.39 31.19
CA MET A 624 8.15 -13.62 31.57
C MET A 624 8.11 -13.17 33.03
N ALA A 625 6.94 -12.85 33.59
CA ALA A 625 6.81 -12.55 35.02
C ALA A 625 7.20 -13.77 35.88
N THR A 626 6.80 -14.97 35.44
CA THR A 626 7.10 -16.24 36.12
C THR A 626 8.55 -16.69 35.92
N LEU A 627 9.10 -16.62 34.71
CA LEU A 627 10.46 -17.08 34.35
C LEU A 627 11.58 -16.15 34.86
N ASN A 628 11.29 -14.86 35.08
CA ASN A 628 12.26 -13.93 35.68
C ASN A 628 12.27 -13.98 37.22
N ALA A 629 11.38 -14.77 37.86
CA ALA A 629 11.40 -14.95 39.31
C ALA A 629 12.73 -15.59 39.76
N ALA A 630 13.24 -15.16 40.92
CA ALA A 630 14.53 -15.60 41.47
C ALA A 630 14.64 -17.12 41.77
N ALA A 631 13.52 -17.85 41.68
CA ALA A 631 13.48 -19.31 41.83
C ALA A 631 13.67 -20.09 40.51
N LEU A 632 13.61 -19.41 39.35
CA LEU A 632 13.71 -20.02 38.02
C LEU A 632 14.72 -19.30 37.10
N ASN A 633 15.03 -18.02 37.33
CA ASN A 633 15.77 -17.18 36.39
C ASN A 633 17.22 -17.63 36.04
N GLN A 634 17.77 -18.60 36.77
CA GLN A 634 19.08 -19.24 36.53
C GLN A 634 18.98 -20.74 36.16
N GLU A 635 17.78 -21.34 36.08
CA GLU A 635 17.63 -22.73 35.64
C GLU A 635 17.67 -22.79 34.10
N VAL A 636 18.49 -23.66 33.52
CA VAL A 636 18.76 -23.66 32.06
C VAL A 636 17.49 -23.96 31.26
N ASP A 637 16.60 -24.80 31.81
CA ASP A 637 15.27 -25.05 31.26
C ASP A 637 14.37 -23.82 31.26
N ALA A 638 14.45 -22.96 32.28
CA ALA A 638 13.70 -21.70 32.29
C ALA A 638 14.26 -20.73 31.25
N ILE A 639 15.58 -20.73 31.04
CA ILE A 639 16.25 -19.91 30.03
C ILE A 639 15.82 -20.33 28.61
N PHE A 640 15.68 -21.64 28.35
CA PHE A 640 15.14 -22.18 27.09
C PHE A 640 13.75 -21.60 26.77
N TRP A 641 12.80 -21.69 27.70
CA TRP A 641 11.44 -21.16 27.49
C TRP A 641 11.43 -19.62 27.49
N ARG A 642 12.31 -18.97 28.26
CA ARG A 642 12.48 -17.51 28.28
C ARG A 642 13.00 -16.96 26.96
N THR A 643 13.82 -17.71 26.21
CA THR A 643 14.21 -17.37 24.83
C THR A 643 12.97 -17.18 23.95
N ILE A 644 12.04 -18.14 23.96
CA ILE A 644 10.81 -18.08 23.14
C ILE A 644 9.94 -16.90 23.57
N ALA A 645 9.67 -16.78 24.88
CA ALA A 645 8.88 -15.68 25.43
C ALA A 645 9.47 -14.29 25.14
N ARG A 646 10.80 -14.13 25.17
CA ARG A 646 11.48 -12.87 24.84
C ARG A 646 11.34 -12.50 23.37
N VAL A 647 11.37 -13.45 22.44
CA VAL A 647 11.16 -13.18 21.01
C VAL A 647 9.73 -12.69 20.76
N GLU A 648 8.74 -13.32 21.38
CA GLU A 648 7.34 -12.91 21.30
C GLU A 648 7.09 -11.52 21.94
N ASP A 649 7.76 -11.17 23.05
CA ASP A 649 7.73 -9.81 23.65
C ASP A 649 8.76 -8.84 23.01
N HIS A 650 9.36 -9.21 21.88
CA HIS A 650 10.27 -8.40 21.05
C HIS A 650 11.62 -7.99 21.74
N ASP A 651 12.02 -8.66 22.82
CA ASP A 651 13.36 -8.56 23.44
C ASP A 651 14.36 -9.49 22.73
N TYR A 652 14.63 -9.22 21.45
CA TYR A 652 15.54 -10.04 20.63
C TYR A 652 16.96 -10.13 21.21
N LYS A 653 17.45 -9.02 21.80
CA LYS A 653 18.78 -8.96 22.43
C LYS A 653 18.87 -9.86 23.66
N GLY A 654 17.86 -9.83 24.53
CA GLY A 654 17.78 -10.75 25.66
C GLY A 654 17.56 -12.19 25.20
N ALA A 655 16.76 -12.42 24.16
CA ALA A 655 16.52 -13.74 23.61
C ALA A 655 17.80 -14.39 23.06
N ARG A 656 18.62 -13.66 22.30
CA ARG A 656 19.87 -14.21 21.73
C ARG A 656 20.85 -14.63 22.83
N LEU A 657 20.94 -13.86 23.92
CA LEU A 657 21.81 -14.21 25.06
C LEU A 657 21.31 -15.48 25.77
N ASP A 658 20.01 -15.57 26.05
CA ASP A 658 19.40 -16.77 26.64
C ASP A 658 19.57 -18.00 25.73
N ALA A 659 19.40 -17.82 24.41
CA ALA A 659 19.51 -18.89 23.42
C ALA A 659 20.91 -19.52 23.38
N ILE A 660 21.96 -18.70 23.52
CA ILE A 660 23.35 -19.18 23.57
C ILE A 660 23.59 -20.06 24.80
N GLU A 661 23.00 -19.71 25.95
CA GLU A 661 23.11 -20.46 27.20
C GLU A 661 22.29 -21.76 27.18
N ALA A 662 21.04 -21.69 26.69
CA ALA A 662 20.13 -22.83 26.63
C ALA A 662 20.34 -23.80 25.45
N ARG A 663 21.13 -23.45 24.42
CA ARG A 663 21.32 -24.27 23.19
C ARG A 663 21.60 -25.74 23.49
N THR A 664 22.43 -26.02 24.49
CA THR A 664 22.94 -27.38 24.77
C THR A 664 21.88 -28.36 25.29
N ILE A 665 20.73 -27.87 25.76
CA ILE A 665 19.62 -28.70 26.25
C ILE A 665 18.47 -28.85 25.25
N ALA A 666 18.53 -28.20 24.08
CA ALA A 666 17.44 -28.17 23.12
C ALA A 666 17.02 -29.58 22.62
N ASP A 667 17.97 -30.50 22.45
CA ASP A 667 17.70 -31.89 22.06
C ASP A 667 17.15 -32.77 23.20
N SER A 668 16.95 -32.22 24.41
CA SER A 668 16.19 -32.89 25.48
C SER A 668 14.69 -32.56 25.48
N TYR A 669 14.23 -31.71 24.55
CA TYR A 669 12.81 -31.40 24.36
C TYR A 669 12.25 -32.11 23.11
N PRO A 670 10.93 -32.39 23.06
CA PRO A 670 10.29 -32.94 21.87
C PRO A 670 10.40 -32.00 20.67
N ILE A 671 10.24 -32.57 19.47
CA ILE A 671 10.49 -31.91 18.18
C ILE A 671 9.83 -30.52 18.10
N TRP A 672 8.56 -30.40 18.47
CA TRP A 672 7.82 -29.14 18.40
C TRP A 672 8.44 -28.02 19.27
N ALA A 673 8.80 -28.33 20.52
CA ALA A 673 9.39 -27.38 21.46
C ALA A 673 10.82 -27.00 21.05
N ARG A 674 11.59 -27.99 20.58
CA ARG A 674 12.94 -27.81 20.06
C ARG A 674 12.97 -26.92 18.80
N ASN A 675 12.05 -27.15 17.87
CA ASN A 675 11.93 -26.36 16.64
C ASN A 675 11.46 -24.92 16.96
N ALA A 676 10.47 -24.76 17.84
CA ALA A 676 10.04 -23.44 18.34
C ALA A 676 11.21 -22.65 18.97
N PHE A 677 12.02 -23.29 19.83
CA PHE A 677 13.24 -22.67 20.38
C PHE A 677 14.25 -22.28 19.30
N ARG A 678 14.54 -23.17 18.33
CA ARG A 678 15.50 -22.89 17.25
C ARG A 678 15.03 -21.75 16.34
N LEU A 679 13.73 -21.69 16.00
CA LEU A 679 13.14 -20.61 15.21
C LEU A 679 13.13 -19.28 15.98
N ALA A 680 12.78 -19.28 17.26
CA ALA A 680 12.91 -18.09 18.12
C ALA A 680 14.37 -17.63 18.25
N ALA A 681 15.31 -18.56 18.50
CA ALA A 681 16.73 -18.25 18.56
C ALA A 681 17.27 -17.68 17.24
N ALA A 682 16.83 -18.22 16.09
CA ALA A 682 17.16 -17.69 14.77
C ALA A 682 16.59 -16.28 14.55
N ARG A 683 15.33 -16.03 14.93
CA ARG A 683 14.73 -14.68 14.91
C ARG A 683 15.52 -13.69 15.77
N ALA A 684 15.91 -14.10 16.97
CA ALA A 684 16.73 -13.29 17.87
C ALA A 684 18.13 -12.98 17.31
N GLY A 685 18.74 -13.95 16.63
CA GLY A 685 20.01 -13.75 15.90
C GLY A 685 19.87 -12.73 14.78
N VAL A 686 18.86 -12.89 13.90
CA VAL A 686 18.54 -11.95 12.82
C VAL A 686 18.32 -10.53 13.34
N GLU A 687 17.42 -10.33 14.29
CA GLU A 687 17.01 -8.97 14.71
C GLU A 687 18.07 -8.25 15.58
N ASP A 688 19.01 -8.98 16.23
CA ASP A 688 20.16 -8.39 16.93
C ASP A 688 21.49 -8.56 16.15
N ASN A 689 21.39 -8.60 14.81
CA ASN A 689 22.51 -8.51 13.84
C ASN A 689 23.59 -9.61 13.99
N ASP A 690 23.19 -10.83 14.33
CA ASP A 690 24.02 -12.03 14.38
C ASP A 690 23.50 -13.12 13.42
N PRO A 691 23.68 -12.93 12.10
CA PRO A 691 23.21 -13.90 11.11
C PRO A 691 23.96 -15.23 11.18
N VAL A 692 25.14 -15.30 11.78
CA VAL A 692 25.90 -16.55 11.96
C VAL A 692 25.28 -17.42 13.05
N MET A 693 24.82 -16.82 14.14
CA MET A 693 24.04 -17.53 15.15
C MET A 693 22.70 -18.00 14.60
N ALA A 694 22.02 -17.16 13.80
CA ALA A 694 20.74 -17.51 13.19
C ALA A 694 20.84 -18.66 12.18
N ASP A 695 21.77 -18.58 11.23
CA ASP A 695 22.07 -19.64 10.25
C ASP A 695 22.32 -20.97 10.97
N LYS A 696 23.18 -20.96 11.99
CA LYS A 696 23.50 -22.14 12.82
C LYS A 696 22.39 -22.58 13.79
N MET A 697 21.27 -21.86 13.90
CA MET A 697 20.04 -22.35 14.54
C MET A 697 19.13 -23.03 13.53
N LEU A 698 19.09 -22.51 12.29
CA LEU A 698 18.33 -23.06 11.17
C LEU A 698 18.95 -24.36 10.65
N GLU A 699 20.28 -24.46 10.54
CA GLU A 699 20.98 -25.71 10.16
C GLU A 699 20.70 -26.89 11.11
N ASP A 700 20.45 -26.62 12.40
CA ASP A 700 20.14 -27.66 13.39
C ASP A 700 18.68 -28.17 13.24
N ILE A 701 17.83 -27.55 12.41
CA ILE A 701 16.42 -27.95 12.19
C ILE A 701 16.33 -29.01 11.09
N ASP A 702 15.71 -30.14 11.39
CA ASP A 702 15.23 -31.07 10.36
C ASP A 702 13.99 -30.47 9.68
N PHE A 703 14.16 -29.99 8.45
CA PHE A 703 13.08 -29.34 7.68
C PHE A 703 11.86 -30.24 7.47
N ALA A 704 12.06 -31.57 7.35
CA ALA A 704 10.96 -32.51 7.20
C ALA A 704 10.08 -32.66 8.46
N SER A 705 10.53 -32.09 9.60
CA SER A 705 9.82 -32.09 10.87
C SER A 705 8.98 -30.82 11.13
N LEU A 706 8.95 -29.87 10.20
CA LEU A 706 8.26 -28.60 10.33
C LEU A 706 6.78 -28.68 9.94
N SER A 707 5.93 -27.88 10.61
CA SER A 707 4.59 -27.57 10.13
C SER A 707 4.65 -26.65 8.89
N VAL A 708 3.53 -26.43 8.20
CA VAL A 708 3.47 -25.50 7.06
C VAL A 708 3.81 -24.07 7.51
N GLU A 709 3.32 -23.70 8.69
CA GLU A 709 3.57 -22.42 9.35
C GLU A 709 5.05 -22.26 9.74
N ASP A 710 5.64 -23.27 10.38
CA ASP A 710 7.06 -23.26 10.77
C ASP A 710 8.00 -23.31 9.57
N ALA A 711 7.64 -24.03 8.50
CA ALA A 711 8.42 -24.06 7.26
C ALA A 711 8.42 -22.69 6.57
N SER A 712 7.27 -21.99 6.57
CA SER A 712 7.20 -20.61 6.06
C SER A 712 8.03 -19.64 6.92
N LEU A 713 8.04 -19.83 8.25
CA LEU A 713 8.90 -19.03 9.15
C LEU A 713 10.39 -19.35 8.96
N TYR A 714 10.75 -20.62 8.75
CA TYR A 714 12.10 -21.06 8.42
C TYR A 714 12.61 -20.38 7.15
N HIS A 715 11.81 -20.39 6.07
CA HIS A 715 12.16 -19.72 4.82
C HIS A 715 12.28 -18.20 4.97
N LEU A 716 11.38 -17.56 5.75
CA LEU A 716 11.46 -16.13 6.07
C LEU A 716 12.77 -15.80 6.80
N LEU A 717 13.16 -16.61 7.80
CA LEU A 717 14.37 -16.40 8.57
C LEU A 717 15.64 -16.66 7.73
N SER A 718 15.61 -17.67 6.85
CA SER A 718 16.70 -17.90 5.88
C SER A 718 16.88 -16.69 4.95
N ALA A 719 15.78 -16.15 4.41
CA ALA A 719 15.81 -14.95 3.57
C ALA A 719 16.29 -13.71 4.33
N ARG A 720 15.93 -13.55 5.61
CA ARG A 720 16.49 -12.50 6.48
C ARG A 720 18.00 -12.70 6.75
N VAL A 721 18.48 -13.94 6.86
CA VAL A 721 19.93 -14.24 6.95
C VAL A 721 20.65 -13.84 5.66
N ASP A 722 20.06 -14.08 4.49
CA ASP A 722 20.58 -13.61 3.20
C ASP A 722 20.58 -12.07 3.11
N GLU A 723 19.52 -11.39 3.57
CA GLU A 723 19.42 -9.92 3.67
C GLU A 723 20.59 -9.34 4.50
N GLU A 724 20.78 -9.83 5.73
CA GLU A 724 21.83 -9.37 6.65
C GLU A 724 23.25 -9.69 6.15
N GLN A 725 23.42 -10.79 5.41
CA GLN A 725 24.70 -11.14 4.76
C GLN A 725 24.93 -10.41 3.42
N GLY A 726 24.00 -9.56 2.98
CA GLY A 726 24.10 -8.74 1.77
C GLY A 726 23.80 -9.48 0.46
N ARG A 727 23.23 -10.69 0.52
CA ARG A 727 22.76 -11.47 -0.63
C ARG A 727 21.35 -11.05 -1.04
N GLU A 728 21.20 -9.77 -1.41
CA GLU A 728 19.89 -9.15 -1.59
C GLU A 728 19.01 -9.81 -2.67
N GLN A 729 19.59 -10.41 -3.71
CA GLN A 729 18.81 -11.08 -4.75
C GLN A 729 18.32 -12.46 -4.28
N ASP A 730 19.17 -13.24 -3.61
CA ASP A 730 18.79 -14.53 -3.03
C ASP A 730 17.70 -14.34 -1.95
N ALA A 731 17.83 -13.28 -1.13
CA ALA A 731 16.82 -12.87 -0.16
C ALA A 731 15.46 -12.53 -0.81
N ILE A 732 15.45 -11.75 -1.91
CA ILE A 732 14.22 -11.42 -2.66
C ILE A 732 13.57 -12.69 -3.24
N ASP A 733 14.37 -13.59 -3.81
CA ASP A 733 13.85 -14.82 -4.41
C ASP A 733 13.29 -15.78 -3.34
N ALA A 734 13.93 -15.84 -2.16
CA ALA A 734 13.44 -16.58 -0.99
C ALA A 734 12.18 -15.93 -0.35
N TYR A 735 12.08 -14.60 -0.24
CA TYR A 735 10.83 -13.94 0.15
C TYR A 735 9.70 -14.24 -0.84
N GLY A 736 10.00 -14.36 -2.14
CA GLY A 736 9.03 -14.80 -3.13
C GLY A 736 8.40 -16.17 -2.81
N GLN A 737 9.19 -17.10 -2.28
CA GLN A 737 8.69 -18.42 -1.83
C GLN A 737 7.82 -18.30 -0.57
N VAL A 738 8.20 -17.45 0.39
CA VAL A 738 7.40 -17.16 1.60
C VAL A 738 6.06 -16.49 1.25
N ILE A 739 6.04 -15.61 0.25
CA ILE A 739 4.81 -14.98 -0.23
C ILE A 739 3.89 -16.03 -0.87
N ALA A 740 4.46 -16.94 -1.68
CA ALA A 740 3.74 -18.01 -2.36
C ALA A 740 3.18 -19.10 -1.42
N SER A 741 3.64 -19.20 -0.17
CA SER A 741 3.05 -20.12 0.83
C SER A 741 1.68 -19.67 1.34
N GLU A 742 1.32 -18.39 1.14
CA GLU A 742 0.10 -17.74 1.63
C GLU A 742 -0.09 -17.80 3.18
N VAL A 743 0.97 -18.12 3.93
CA VAL A 743 0.99 -18.12 5.41
C VAL A 743 1.08 -16.68 5.95
N ARG A 744 -0.09 -16.11 6.28
CA ARG A 744 -0.28 -14.67 6.56
C ARG A 744 0.79 -13.98 7.43
N PRO A 745 1.21 -14.49 8.61
CA PRO A 745 2.19 -13.79 9.45
C PRO A 745 3.52 -13.59 8.73
N THR A 746 4.00 -14.63 8.03
CA THR A 746 5.30 -14.63 7.36
C THR A 746 5.26 -13.91 6.02
N ARG A 747 4.13 -14.02 5.32
CA ARG A 747 3.83 -13.31 4.08
C ARG A 747 3.86 -11.78 4.25
N ALA A 748 3.24 -11.25 5.31
CA ALA A 748 3.24 -9.81 5.56
C ALA A 748 4.67 -9.26 5.73
N GLU A 749 5.52 -9.97 6.49
CA GLU A 749 6.92 -9.58 6.66
C GLU A 749 7.72 -9.72 5.36
N ALA A 750 7.53 -10.82 4.61
CA ALA A 750 8.20 -11.05 3.33
C ALA A 750 7.84 -9.99 2.28
N VAL A 751 6.57 -9.58 2.19
CA VAL A 751 6.13 -8.45 1.33
C VAL A 751 6.85 -7.17 1.76
N TYR A 752 6.77 -6.81 3.05
CA TYR A 752 7.40 -5.60 3.59
C TYR A 752 8.91 -5.55 3.29
N ARG A 753 9.64 -6.63 3.58
CA ARG A 753 11.09 -6.76 3.33
C ARG A 753 11.45 -6.70 1.86
N THR A 754 10.67 -7.36 1.00
CA THR A 754 10.85 -7.29 -0.47
C THR A 754 10.73 -5.85 -0.98
N LEU A 755 9.75 -5.09 -0.50
CA LEU A 755 9.57 -3.68 -0.90
C LEU A 755 10.73 -2.80 -0.41
N LEU A 756 11.24 -3.01 0.81
CA LEU A 756 12.42 -2.29 1.32
C LEU A 756 13.67 -2.56 0.46
N LEU A 757 13.95 -3.81 0.10
CA LEU A 757 15.11 -4.17 -0.72
C LEU A 757 15.00 -3.61 -2.15
N LEU A 758 13.82 -3.69 -2.77
CA LEU A 758 13.59 -3.09 -4.09
C LEU A 758 13.75 -1.56 -4.06
N ASP A 759 13.38 -0.90 -2.96
CA ASP A 759 13.59 0.55 -2.80
C ASP A 759 15.06 0.91 -2.61
N LYS A 760 15.77 0.16 -1.77
CA LYS A 760 17.23 0.29 -1.55
C LYS A 760 18.02 0.12 -2.86
N GLN A 761 17.56 -0.77 -3.74
CA GLN A 761 18.14 -0.98 -5.08
C GLN A 761 17.68 0.04 -6.14
N GLY A 762 16.74 0.94 -5.82
CA GLY A 762 16.16 1.89 -6.78
C GLY A 762 15.32 1.22 -7.88
N ARG A 763 14.84 -0.01 -7.64
CA ARG A 763 14.05 -0.84 -8.58
C ARG A 763 12.55 -0.80 -8.27
N LEU A 764 12.12 -0.09 -7.22
CA LEU A 764 10.74 -0.06 -6.76
C LEU A 764 9.80 0.67 -7.73
N ASP A 765 8.79 -0.04 -8.22
CA ASP A 765 7.59 0.55 -8.82
C ASP A 765 6.70 1.11 -7.69
N VAL A 766 6.73 2.43 -7.48
CA VAL A 766 6.05 3.09 -6.35
C VAL A 766 4.52 2.89 -6.38
N PRO A 767 3.79 3.12 -7.49
CA PRO A 767 2.36 2.80 -7.57
C PRO A 767 2.04 1.36 -7.20
N LYS A 768 2.76 0.38 -7.77
CA LYS A 768 2.50 -1.04 -7.52
C LYS A 768 2.85 -1.44 -6.08
N ALA A 769 3.95 -0.93 -5.54
CA ALA A 769 4.34 -1.13 -4.15
C ALA A 769 3.29 -0.56 -3.17
N THR A 770 2.78 0.65 -3.45
CA THR A 770 1.73 1.30 -2.67
C THR A 770 0.47 0.45 -2.63
N GLN A 771 -0.02 -0.02 -3.79
CA GLN A 771 -1.20 -0.89 -3.87
C GLN A 771 -0.99 -2.22 -3.14
N THR A 772 0.17 -2.85 -3.31
CA THR A 772 0.50 -4.13 -2.69
C THR A 772 0.52 -4.01 -1.16
N LEU A 773 1.22 -3.00 -0.63
CA LEU A 773 1.34 -2.78 0.81
C LEU A 773 0.01 -2.29 1.43
N ALA A 774 -0.78 -1.50 0.71
CA ALA A 774 -2.12 -1.13 1.14
C ALA A 774 -3.01 -2.36 1.34
N ALA A 775 -2.98 -3.32 0.39
CA ALA A 775 -3.68 -4.59 0.53
C ALA A 775 -3.13 -5.43 1.71
N GLU A 776 -1.80 -5.50 1.86
CA GLU A 776 -1.18 -6.30 2.93
C GLU A 776 -1.54 -5.78 4.34
N THR A 777 -1.54 -4.46 4.54
CA THR A 777 -2.00 -3.89 5.81
C THR A 777 -3.47 -4.22 6.11
N LEU A 778 -4.34 -4.46 5.12
CA LEU A 778 -5.71 -4.91 5.39
C LEU A 778 -5.78 -6.37 5.89
N LEU A 779 -4.77 -7.19 5.56
CA LEU A 779 -4.70 -8.62 5.91
C LEU A 779 -4.00 -8.89 7.24
N TRP A 780 -3.03 -8.05 7.63
CA TRP A 780 -2.24 -8.22 8.85
C TRP A 780 -2.34 -7.00 9.79
N ARG A 781 -2.60 -7.26 11.08
CA ARG A 781 -2.88 -6.24 12.10
C ARG A 781 -2.41 -6.67 13.49
N GLY A 782 -2.06 -5.70 14.34
CA GLY A 782 -2.01 -5.84 15.80
C GLY A 782 -0.61 -5.87 16.43
N ASP A 783 0.47 -5.80 15.66
CA ASP A 783 1.85 -5.97 16.12
C ASP A 783 2.78 -4.81 15.70
N ALA A 784 4.08 -4.95 15.96
CA ALA A 784 5.09 -3.96 15.55
C ALA A 784 5.26 -3.89 14.02
N LEU A 785 5.08 -5.01 13.31
CA LEU A 785 5.16 -5.07 11.85
C LEU A 785 4.06 -4.22 11.20
N GLU A 786 2.85 -4.18 11.75
CA GLU A 786 1.81 -3.26 11.27
C GLU A 786 2.29 -1.79 11.31
N ALA A 787 2.93 -1.35 12.41
CA ALA A 787 3.41 0.02 12.56
C ALA A 787 4.52 0.37 11.55
N ASP A 788 5.42 -0.58 11.27
CA ASP A 788 6.46 -0.46 10.25
C ASP A 788 5.88 -0.43 8.82
N MET A 789 4.92 -1.32 8.52
CA MET A 789 4.21 -1.33 7.23
C MET A 789 3.40 -0.06 7.00
N GLN A 790 2.70 0.46 8.01
CA GLN A 790 1.98 1.73 7.92
C GLN A 790 2.94 2.91 7.69
N THR A 791 4.13 2.86 8.30
CA THR A 791 5.19 3.86 8.10
C THR A 791 5.68 3.86 6.65
N LEU A 792 6.03 2.70 6.11
CA LEU A 792 6.42 2.57 4.69
C LEU A 792 5.27 2.97 3.75
N LEU A 793 4.04 2.54 4.03
CA LEU A 793 2.87 2.86 3.21
C LEU A 793 2.60 4.36 3.14
N ALA A 794 2.67 5.07 4.27
CA ALA A 794 2.55 6.53 4.30
C ALA A 794 3.66 7.23 3.48
N GLN A 795 4.90 6.73 3.56
CA GLN A 795 6.02 7.25 2.76
C GLN A 795 5.83 6.99 1.26
N LEU A 796 5.31 5.82 0.88
CA LEU A 796 4.97 5.50 -0.51
C LEU A 796 3.84 6.39 -1.02
N TYR A 797 2.75 6.58 -0.25
CA TYR A 797 1.69 7.54 -0.62
C TYR A 797 2.22 8.97 -0.82
N PHE A 798 3.14 9.46 0.01
CA PHE A 798 3.74 10.78 -0.19
C PHE A 798 4.62 10.86 -1.45
N ARG A 799 5.33 9.78 -1.79
CA ARG A 799 6.13 9.68 -3.04
C ARG A 799 5.25 9.60 -4.28
N ASP A 800 4.12 8.90 -4.19
CA ASP A 800 3.12 8.76 -5.25
C ASP A 800 2.16 9.96 -5.34
N GLN A 801 2.43 11.05 -4.60
CA GLN A 801 1.62 12.28 -4.57
C GLN A 801 0.17 12.07 -4.06
N GLN A 802 -0.13 10.92 -3.44
CA GLN A 802 -1.40 10.60 -2.80
C GLN A 802 -1.46 11.18 -1.38
N TYR A 803 -1.21 12.50 -1.26
CA TYR A 803 -0.95 13.17 0.03
C TYR A 803 -2.06 12.94 1.08
N ARG A 804 -3.33 12.93 0.67
CA ARG A 804 -4.45 12.70 1.61
C ARG A 804 -4.36 11.33 2.27
N LEU A 805 -4.20 10.27 1.48
CA LEU A 805 -4.06 8.89 1.97
C LEU A 805 -2.80 8.72 2.83
N GLY A 806 -1.70 9.40 2.45
CA GLY A 806 -0.50 9.50 3.29
C GLY A 806 -0.83 10.06 4.69
N PHE A 807 -1.43 11.24 4.77
CA PHE A 807 -1.80 11.84 6.06
C PHE A 807 -2.86 11.07 6.84
N GLU A 808 -3.83 10.42 6.17
CA GLU A 808 -4.79 9.50 6.81
C GLU A 808 -4.08 8.30 7.44
N THR A 809 -3.13 7.71 6.73
CA THR A 809 -2.31 6.58 7.22
C THR A 809 -1.47 6.99 8.43
N VAL A 810 -0.80 8.16 8.40
CA VAL A 810 -0.07 8.68 9.57
C VAL A 810 -0.98 8.92 10.77
N LYS A 811 -2.17 9.49 10.55
CA LYS A 811 -3.15 9.73 11.61
C LYS A 811 -3.64 8.42 12.24
N ALA A 812 -3.86 7.38 11.43
CA ALA A 812 -4.21 6.04 11.93
C ALA A 812 -3.06 5.42 12.73
N ALA A 813 -1.83 5.49 12.21
CA ALA A 813 -0.63 4.99 12.87
C ALA A 813 -0.43 5.65 14.25
N VAL A 814 -0.46 6.98 14.32
CA VAL A 814 -0.31 7.74 15.58
C VAL A 814 -1.43 7.43 16.57
N SER A 815 -2.64 7.10 16.10
CA SER A 815 -3.76 6.73 16.96
C SER A 815 -3.65 5.32 17.54
N ASN A 816 -3.09 4.38 16.77
CA ASN A 816 -3.01 2.97 17.15
C ASN A 816 -1.69 2.61 17.87
N TYR A 817 -0.60 3.30 17.52
CA TYR A 817 0.77 3.00 17.95
C TYR A 817 1.50 4.25 18.50
N PRO A 818 0.94 4.99 19.47
CA PRO A 818 1.51 6.26 19.94
C PRO A 818 2.90 6.11 20.60
N GLU A 819 3.21 4.95 21.17
CA GLU A 819 4.50 4.64 21.82
C GLU A 819 5.57 4.16 20.82
N SER A 820 5.24 3.90 19.54
CA SER A 820 6.21 3.43 18.54
C SER A 820 7.20 4.54 18.15
N PRO A 821 8.53 4.32 18.24
CA PRO A 821 9.53 5.29 17.77
C PRO A 821 9.39 5.60 16.28
N GLN A 822 9.11 4.59 15.44
CA GLN A 822 8.92 4.73 14.00
C GLN A 822 7.72 5.62 13.67
N VAL A 823 6.59 5.41 14.35
CA VAL A 823 5.37 6.21 14.16
C VAL A 823 5.55 7.65 14.66
N ASN A 824 6.32 7.86 15.73
CA ASN A 824 6.70 9.19 16.17
C ASN A 824 7.59 9.92 15.13
N ALA A 825 8.55 9.23 14.52
CA ALA A 825 9.35 9.78 13.42
C ALA A 825 8.50 10.06 12.17
N LEU A 826 7.55 9.17 11.85
CA LEU A 826 6.58 9.34 10.75
C LEU A 826 5.68 10.57 10.96
N ARG A 827 5.21 10.83 12.19
CA ARG A 827 4.46 12.04 12.53
C ARG A 827 5.27 13.30 12.22
N ASP A 828 6.54 13.31 12.60
CA ASP A 828 7.42 14.47 12.40
C ASP A 828 7.75 14.64 10.89
N GLN A 829 7.92 13.54 10.15
CA GLN A 829 8.01 13.53 8.68
C GLN A 829 6.73 14.07 8.03
N ALA A 830 5.55 13.72 8.53
CA ALA A 830 4.28 14.24 8.04
C ALA A 830 4.13 15.74 8.32
N GLN A 831 4.56 16.22 9.50
CA GLN A 831 4.58 17.65 9.78
C GLN A 831 5.54 18.41 8.83
N ALA A 832 6.67 17.82 8.47
CA ALA A 832 7.58 18.36 7.44
C ALA A 832 6.91 18.36 6.05
N MET A 833 6.32 17.24 5.62
CA MET A 833 5.61 17.13 4.35
C MET A 833 4.44 18.12 4.24
N PHE A 834 3.65 18.29 5.31
CA PHE A 834 2.57 19.30 5.39
C PHE A 834 3.14 20.73 5.31
N THR A 835 4.30 20.96 5.92
CA THR A 835 5.03 22.24 5.80
C THR A 835 5.46 22.50 4.36
N ASP A 836 6.10 21.55 3.71
CA ASP A 836 6.57 21.69 2.33
C ASP A 836 5.42 21.84 1.34
N LEU A 837 4.32 21.11 1.55
CA LEU A 837 3.11 21.17 0.76
C LEU A 837 2.55 22.60 0.69
N PHE A 838 2.32 23.24 1.84
CA PHE A 838 1.64 24.53 1.91
C PHE A 838 2.56 25.77 1.98
N LEU A 839 3.88 25.61 2.21
CA LEU A 839 4.85 26.73 2.19
C LEU A 839 5.79 26.70 0.99
N ASN A 840 6.28 25.53 0.57
CA ASN A 840 7.36 25.41 -0.42
C ASN A 840 6.86 25.12 -1.85
N GLY A 841 5.58 25.41 -2.12
CA GLY A 841 5.00 25.37 -3.46
C GLY A 841 4.59 23.98 -3.96
N LEU A 842 4.84 22.90 -3.21
CA LEU A 842 4.42 21.56 -3.62
C LEU A 842 2.90 21.47 -3.86
N ALA A 843 2.07 22.18 -3.08
CA ALA A 843 0.62 22.22 -3.34
C ALA A 843 0.24 22.88 -4.67
N ASP A 844 1.16 23.51 -5.42
CA ASP A 844 0.85 24.03 -6.77
C ASP A 844 0.68 22.88 -7.79
N SER A 845 1.09 21.65 -7.46
CA SER A 845 0.74 20.44 -8.24
C SER A 845 -0.67 19.90 -7.96
N ILE A 846 -1.33 20.36 -6.89
CA ILE A 846 -2.63 19.85 -6.43
C ILE A 846 -3.74 20.85 -6.74
N ARG A 847 -4.94 20.36 -7.04
CA ARG A 847 -6.15 21.18 -7.23
C ARG A 847 -6.46 22.00 -5.96
N PRO A 848 -6.83 23.29 -6.06
CA PRO A 848 -7.04 24.14 -4.88
C PRO A 848 -8.08 23.64 -3.87
N VAL A 849 -9.15 22.98 -4.33
CA VAL A 849 -10.19 22.39 -3.46
C VAL A 849 -9.66 21.19 -2.68
N GLU A 850 -8.77 20.41 -3.28
CA GLU A 850 -8.15 19.23 -2.68
C GLU A 850 -7.07 19.63 -1.66
N ALA A 851 -6.27 20.63 -2.00
CA ALA A 851 -5.38 21.29 -1.03
C ALA A 851 -6.15 21.88 0.16
N LEU A 852 -7.35 22.43 -0.06
CA LEU A 852 -8.22 22.92 1.02
C LEU A 852 -8.72 21.78 1.91
N ALA A 853 -9.18 20.67 1.32
CA ALA A 853 -9.63 19.49 2.07
C ALA A 853 -8.50 18.91 2.94
N ILE A 854 -7.31 18.71 2.36
CA ILE A 854 -6.11 18.26 3.10
C ILE A 854 -5.79 19.24 4.24
N TYR A 855 -5.88 20.55 4.01
CA TYR A 855 -5.62 21.52 5.07
C TYR A 855 -6.61 21.39 6.25
N TYR A 856 -7.92 21.25 5.99
CA TYR A 856 -8.91 21.13 7.05
C TYR A 856 -8.82 19.79 7.80
N ASP A 857 -8.64 18.67 7.08
CA ASP A 857 -8.52 17.32 7.64
C ASP A 857 -7.31 17.22 8.58
N PHE A 858 -6.20 17.88 8.23
CA PHE A 858 -4.92 17.81 8.95
C PHE A 858 -4.45 19.13 9.57
N ARG A 859 -5.36 20.09 9.80
CA ARG A 859 -5.04 21.44 10.33
C ARG A 859 -4.20 21.44 11.62
N HIS A 860 -4.28 20.36 12.40
CA HIS A 860 -3.51 20.15 13.63
C HIS A 860 -1.99 20.00 13.39
N LEU A 861 -1.56 19.66 12.17
CA LEU A 861 -0.15 19.64 11.74
C LEU A 861 0.39 21.06 11.41
N THR A 862 -0.45 22.10 11.42
CA THR A 862 0.00 23.48 11.14
C THR A 862 1.03 23.94 12.18
N PRO A 863 2.27 24.30 11.79
CA PRO A 863 3.30 24.71 12.73
C PRO A 863 2.88 25.90 13.62
N PRO A 864 3.32 25.98 14.88
CA PRO A 864 3.06 27.14 15.73
C PRO A 864 3.81 28.38 15.23
N GLY A 865 3.24 29.56 15.49
CA GLY A 865 3.86 30.85 15.15
C GLY A 865 3.89 31.17 13.65
N THR A 866 4.89 31.96 13.25
CA THR A 866 4.94 32.67 11.97
C THR A 866 4.91 31.77 10.73
N LYS A 867 5.50 30.57 10.79
CA LYS A 867 5.48 29.61 9.67
C LYS A 867 4.06 29.11 9.37
N GLY A 868 3.32 28.66 10.38
CA GLY A 868 1.92 28.29 10.20
C GLY A 868 1.03 29.48 9.86
N ASP A 869 1.42 30.69 10.31
CA ASP A 869 0.71 31.91 9.91
C ASP A 869 0.91 32.26 8.42
N GLU A 870 2.09 31.98 7.87
CA GLU A 870 2.39 32.14 6.44
C GLU A 870 1.69 31.08 5.58
N MET A 871 1.60 29.85 6.11
CA MET A 871 0.91 28.73 5.49
C MET A 871 -0.56 29.06 5.21
N ILE A 872 -1.27 29.58 6.22
CA ILE A 872 -2.68 30.00 6.09
C ILE A 872 -2.82 31.12 5.04
N ARG A 873 -1.91 32.10 5.01
CA ARG A 873 -1.93 33.19 4.01
C ARG A 873 -1.69 32.69 2.59
N ASN A 874 -0.78 31.73 2.40
CA ASN A 874 -0.52 31.13 1.10
C ASN A 874 -1.73 30.35 0.59
N LEU A 875 -2.41 29.59 1.48
CA LEU A 875 -3.65 28.88 1.14
C LEU A 875 -4.78 29.86 0.80
N ALA A 876 -5.02 30.89 1.64
CA ALA A 876 -6.02 31.93 1.36
C ALA A 876 -5.76 32.64 0.02
N ARG A 877 -4.49 32.93 -0.31
CA ARG A 877 -4.08 33.52 -1.61
C ARG A 877 -4.40 32.60 -2.79
N ARG A 878 -4.25 31.28 -2.64
CA ARG A 878 -4.60 30.30 -3.67
C ARG A 878 -6.11 30.23 -3.89
N LEU A 879 -6.90 30.24 -2.82
CA LEU A 879 -8.36 30.28 -2.90
C LEU A 879 -8.88 31.56 -3.58
N VAL A 880 -8.32 32.72 -3.24
CA VAL A 880 -8.63 34.00 -3.90
C VAL A 880 -8.34 33.96 -5.41
N ARG A 881 -7.28 33.26 -5.85
CA ARG A 881 -6.96 33.13 -7.29
C ARG A 881 -7.95 32.28 -8.08
N VAL A 882 -8.77 31.46 -7.41
CA VAL A 882 -9.82 30.62 -8.04
C VAL A 882 -11.23 31.01 -7.60
N ASP A 883 -11.41 32.28 -7.19
CA ASP A 883 -12.68 32.89 -6.79
C ASP A 883 -13.40 32.22 -5.59
N LEU A 884 -12.67 31.45 -4.77
CA LEU A 884 -13.15 30.87 -3.51
C LEU A 884 -13.02 31.88 -2.36
N LEU A 885 -13.65 33.06 -2.53
CA LEU A 885 -13.58 34.18 -1.60
C LEU A 885 -14.13 33.86 -0.19
N PRO A 886 -15.29 33.16 -0.03
CA PRO A 886 -15.82 32.84 1.29
C PRO A 886 -14.88 31.95 2.12
N GLN A 887 -14.25 30.95 1.48
CA GLN A 887 -13.31 30.02 2.13
C GLN A 887 -12.00 30.72 2.47
N ALA A 888 -11.50 31.60 1.59
CA ALA A 888 -10.34 32.45 1.90
C ALA A 888 -10.61 33.37 3.10
N ALA A 889 -11.82 33.94 3.19
CA ALA A 889 -12.22 34.79 4.29
C ALA A 889 -12.29 34.01 5.62
N GLU A 890 -12.84 32.79 5.62
CA GLU A 890 -12.90 31.93 6.81
C GLU A 890 -11.52 31.59 7.37
N LEU A 891 -10.56 31.23 6.51
CA LEU A 891 -9.19 30.92 6.92
C LEU A 891 -8.49 32.11 7.59
N LEU A 892 -8.62 33.32 7.01
CA LEU A 892 -8.04 34.53 7.60
C LEU A 892 -8.78 34.96 8.88
N GLN A 893 -10.10 34.76 8.97
CA GLN A 893 -10.88 35.02 10.18
C GLN A 893 -10.43 34.12 11.33
N TYR A 894 -10.28 32.82 11.09
CA TYR A 894 -9.74 31.88 12.08
C TYR A 894 -8.34 32.30 12.58
N GLN A 895 -7.47 32.71 11.65
CA GLN A 895 -6.14 33.21 11.97
C GLN A 895 -6.17 34.48 12.84
N LEU A 896 -7.11 35.39 12.55
CA LEU A 896 -7.31 36.65 13.25
C LEU A 896 -7.77 36.46 14.71
N ASP A 897 -8.60 35.46 14.95
CA ASP A 897 -9.22 35.21 16.25
C ASP A 897 -8.38 34.26 17.12
N SER A 898 -7.72 33.27 16.51
CA SER A 898 -7.03 32.19 17.24
C SER A 898 -5.52 32.34 17.32
N ARG A 899 -4.86 33.10 16.42
CA ARG A 899 -3.39 33.07 16.27
C ARG A 899 -2.72 34.44 16.38
N LEU A 900 -3.27 35.49 15.76
CA LEU A 900 -2.59 36.78 15.63
C LEU A 900 -2.90 37.77 16.76
N ARG A 901 -1.91 38.62 17.09
CA ARG A 901 -2.03 39.73 18.05
C ARG A 901 -1.31 40.99 17.54
N GLY A 902 -1.66 42.15 18.10
CA GLY A 902 -1.00 43.42 17.79
C GLY A 902 -1.04 43.78 16.30
N VAL A 903 0.05 44.35 15.78
CA VAL A 903 0.13 44.89 14.40
C VAL A 903 -0.15 43.83 13.35
N ALA A 904 0.29 42.59 13.53
CA ALA A 904 0.02 41.50 12.59
C ALA A 904 -1.48 41.20 12.47
N ARG A 905 -2.22 41.20 13.59
CA ARG A 905 -3.70 41.08 13.58
C ARG A 905 -4.33 42.25 12.80
N THR A 906 -3.85 43.47 13.04
CA THR A 906 -4.35 44.69 12.36
C THR A 906 -4.07 44.70 10.86
N GLN A 907 -2.97 44.09 10.40
CA GLN A 907 -2.63 43.93 8.98
C GLN A 907 -3.50 42.88 8.29
N ILE A 908 -3.60 41.66 8.84
CA ILE A 908 -4.41 40.59 8.22
C ILE A 908 -5.91 40.92 8.22
N ALA A 909 -6.39 41.74 9.17
CA ALA A 909 -7.74 42.29 9.09
C ALA A 909 -7.98 43.22 7.89
N ALA A 910 -6.94 43.89 7.37
CA ALA A 910 -7.05 44.67 6.13
C ALA A 910 -7.13 43.76 4.91
N ASP A 911 -6.33 42.69 4.88
CA ASP A 911 -6.37 41.66 3.82
C ASP A 911 -7.71 40.89 3.82
N LEU A 912 -8.29 40.63 4.98
CA LEU A 912 -9.62 40.03 5.12
C LEU A 912 -10.74 41.01 4.72
N ALA A 913 -10.62 42.30 5.07
CA ALA A 913 -11.60 43.32 4.67
C ALA A 913 -11.65 43.54 3.15
N ILE A 914 -10.53 43.44 2.42
CA ILE A 914 -10.55 43.52 0.95
C ILE A 914 -11.21 42.29 0.30
N ILE A 915 -11.08 41.09 0.90
CA ILE A 915 -11.81 39.89 0.47
C ILE A 915 -13.32 40.06 0.74
N TYR A 916 -13.72 40.51 1.93
CA TYR A 916 -15.14 40.81 2.22
C TYR A 916 -15.73 41.89 1.28
N LEU A 917 -14.94 42.89 0.87
CA LEU A 917 -15.38 43.88 -0.12
C LEU A 917 -15.62 43.26 -1.50
N ALA A 918 -14.70 42.41 -1.97
CA ALA A 918 -14.85 41.68 -3.24
C ALA A 918 -16.02 40.67 -3.20
N ASP A 919 -16.27 40.05 -2.04
CA ASP A 919 -17.43 39.18 -1.74
C ASP A 919 -18.74 39.97 -1.49
N ARG A 920 -18.75 41.30 -1.75
CA ARG A 920 -19.88 42.22 -1.58
C ARG A 920 -20.50 42.22 -0.16
N ARG A 921 -19.67 42.03 0.87
CA ARG A 921 -20.03 42.03 2.31
C ARG A 921 -19.44 43.23 3.06
N PRO A 922 -19.85 44.48 2.73
CA PRO A 922 -19.28 45.69 3.32
C PRO A 922 -19.47 45.79 4.84
N GLN A 923 -20.55 45.24 5.41
CA GLN A 923 -20.76 45.28 6.86
C GLN A 923 -19.76 44.39 7.62
N ASP A 924 -19.33 43.27 7.03
CA ASP A 924 -18.30 42.39 7.62
C ASP A 924 -16.92 43.04 7.51
N ALA A 925 -16.62 43.71 6.39
CA ALA A 925 -15.43 44.53 6.22
C ALA A 925 -15.33 45.66 7.27
N ILE A 926 -16.42 46.41 7.52
CA ILE A 926 -16.47 47.43 8.58
C ILE A 926 -16.26 46.80 9.96
N ARG A 927 -16.90 45.65 10.24
CA ARG A 927 -16.80 44.96 11.54
C ARG A 927 -15.35 44.54 11.82
N VAL A 928 -14.73 43.80 10.91
CA VAL A 928 -13.37 43.27 11.10
C VAL A 928 -12.31 44.38 11.20
N LEU A 929 -12.50 45.49 10.48
CA LEU A 929 -11.64 46.67 10.65
C LEU A 929 -11.82 47.29 12.04
N ASN A 930 -13.06 47.47 12.52
CA ASN A 930 -13.31 48.07 13.84
C ASN A 930 -12.82 47.20 15.00
N ASP A 931 -13.08 45.90 14.97
CA ASP A 931 -12.68 44.93 16.01
C ASP A 931 -11.16 44.72 16.12
N THR A 932 -10.40 45.27 15.16
CA THR A 932 -8.93 45.18 15.08
C THR A 932 -8.22 46.53 15.08
N ARG A 933 -8.92 47.62 15.43
CA ARG A 933 -8.31 48.94 15.62
C ARG A 933 -7.21 48.86 16.69
N LEU A 934 -6.03 49.38 16.33
CA LEU A 934 -4.85 49.44 17.18
C LEU A 934 -4.22 50.82 17.05
N PRO A 935 -3.92 51.55 18.15
CA PRO A 935 -3.23 52.82 18.08
C PRO A 935 -1.75 52.63 17.68
N ASN A 936 -1.12 53.70 17.19
CA ASN A 936 0.31 53.76 16.86
C ASN A 936 0.79 52.75 15.79
N ILE A 937 -0.09 52.33 14.87
CA ILE A 937 0.29 51.61 13.65
C ILE A 937 1.00 52.52 12.64
N SER A 938 1.65 51.93 11.62
CA SER A 938 2.34 52.71 10.60
C SER A 938 1.37 53.59 9.80
N PRO A 939 1.77 54.80 9.35
CA PRO A 939 0.90 55.68 8.57
C PRO A 939 0.38 55.04 7.26
N ALA A 940 1.16 54.14 6.66
CA ALA A 940 0.75 53.39 5.47
C ALA A 940 -0.40 52.41 5.77
N LEU A 941 -0.32 51.66 6.88
CA LEU A 941 -1.36 50.72 7.30
C LEU A 941 -2.61 51.46 7.82
N ASP A 942 -2.46 52.60 8.50
CA ASP A 942 -3.59 53.45 8.86
C ASP A 942 -4.32 53.98 7.62
N ARG A 943 -3.58 54.51 6.63
CA ARG A 943 -4.17 54.91 5.32
C ARG A 943 -4.87 53.73 4.66
N GLN A 944 -4.22 52.57 4.55
CA GLN A 944 -4.79 51.36 3.92
C GLN A 944 -6.13 50.96 4.55
N ARG A 945 -6.19 50.93 5.89
CA ARG A 945 -7.41 50.57 6.63
C ARG A 945 -8.50 51.63 6.49
N ARG A 946 -8.15 52.92 6.47
CA ARG A 946 -9.10 54.01 6.20
C ARG A 946 -9.68 53.95 4.79
N ILE A 947 -8.87 53.66 3.78
CA ILE A 947 -9.32 53.44 2.38
C ILE A 947 -10.35 52.32 2.33
N LEU A 948 -10.08 51.18 2.99
CA LEU A 948 -11.02 50.04 3.06
C LEU A 948 -12.31 50.37 3.82
N GLU A 949 -12.20 51.04 4.97
CA GLU A 949 -13.36 51.42 5.80
C GLU A 949 -14.26 52.42 5.06
N ALA A 950 -13.67 53.43 4.39
CA ALA A 950 -14.42 54.36 3.54
C ALA A 950 -15.08 53.65 2.35
N ARG A 951 -14.38 52.73 1.67
CA ARG A 951 -14.99 51.92 0.59
C ARG A 951 -16.16 51.09 1.11
N ALA A 952 -16.00 50.44 2.25
CA ALA A 952 -17.05 49.65 2.88
C ALA A 952 -18.24 50.51 3.34
N MET A 953 -18.02 51.77 3.73
CA MET A 953 -19.09 52.73 3.97
C MET A 953 -19.86 53.07 2.68
N ILE A 954 -19.17 53.33 1.55
CA ILE A 954 -19.80 53.58 0.23
C ILE A 954 -20.57 52.35 -0.27
N ASP A 955 -20.02 51.15 -0.09
CA ASP A 955 -20.70 49.90 -0.47
C ASP A 955 -21.83 49.53 0.50
N GLY A 956 -21.78 49.98 1.75
CA GLY A 956 -22.85 49.90 2.74
C GLY A 956 -23.86 51.05 2.74
N GLY A 957 -23.85 51.95 1.75
CA GLY A 957 -24.81 53.06 1.60
C GLY A 957 -24.65 54.22 2.61
N ARG A 958 -23.48 54.34 3.25
CA ARG A 958 -23.15 55.38 4.25
C ARG A 958 -22.32 56.52 3.63
N ASP A 959 -22.69 56.95 2.43
CA ASP A 959 -21.87 57.81 1.56
C ASP A 959 -21.38 59.10 2.22
N GLN A 960 -22.19 59.74 3.08
CA GLN A 960 -21.77 60.98 3.76
C GLN A 960 -20.65 60.73 4.77
N LEU A 961 -20.73 59.66 5.57
CA LEU A 961 -19.66 59.30 6.50
C LEU A 961 -18.37 58.92 5.77
N ALA A 962 -18.49 58.28 4.59
CA ALA A 962 -17.35 58.02 3.73
C ALA A 962 -16.72 59.31 3.19
N LEU A 963 -17.53 60.29 2.74
CA LEU A 963 -17.03 61.59 2.28
C LEU A 963 -16.33 62.37 3.40
N ASP A 964 -16.92 62.41 4.59
CA ASP A 964 -16.34 63.05 5.78
C ASP A 964 -15.03 62.36 6.20
N MET A 965 -14.93 61.03 6.04
CA MET A 965 -13.72 60.26 6.32
C MET A 965 -12.63 60.46 5.26
N LEU A 966 -13.03 60.63 3.99
CA LEU A 966 -12.13 60.84 2.86
C LEU A 966 -11.66 62.30 2.75
N SER A 967 -12.24 63.28 3.46
CA SER A 967 -11.87 64.71 3.36
C SER A 967 -10.39 64.94 3.65
N ASP A 968 -9.87 64.25 4.66
CA ASP A 968 -8.51 64.42 5.19
C ASP A 968 -7.48 63.57 4.43
N MET A 969 -7.93 62.87 3.38
CA MET A 969 -7.12 61.97 2.56
C MET A 969 -6.89 62.56 1.17
N SER A 970 -5.80 62.17 0.52
CA SER A 970 -5.46 62.59 -0.84
C SER A 970 -4.87 61.43 -1.65
N GLY A 971 -5.00 61.51 -2.98
CA GLY A 971 -4.56 60.49 -3.94
C GLY A 971 -5.61 60.24 -5.01
N LYS A 972 -5.21 59.71 -6.18
CA LYS A 972 -6.14 59.42 -7.29
C LYS A 972 -7.19 58.37 -6.88
N ASP A 973 -6.79 57.40 -6.06
CA ASP A 973 -7.66 56.41 -5.41
C ASP A 973 -8.74 57.06 -4.53
N VAL A 974 -8.36 58.06 -3.73
CA VAL A 974 -9.29 58.82 -2.88
C VAL A 974 -10.29 59.61 -3.72
N GLU A 975 -9.84 60.34 -4.74
CA GLU A 975 -10.74 61.13 -5.59
C GLU A 975 -11.71 60.24 -6.38
N LEU A 976 -11.27 59.07 -6.86
CA LEU A 976 -12.15 58.08 -7.51
C LEU A 976 -13.20 57.52 -6.55
N MET A 977 -12.86 57.26 -5.28
CA MET A 977 -13.85 56.86 -4.27
C MET A 977 -14.83 57.99 -3.91
N ARG A 978 -14.37 59.25 -3.86
CA ARG A 978 -15.30 60.39 -3.68
C ARG A 978 -16.27 60.50 -4.86
N VAL A 979 -15.80 60.31 -6.09
CA VAL A 979 -16.66 60.23 -7.29
C VAL A 979 -17.73 59.15 -7.13
N ASP A 980 -17.36 57.94 -6.71
CA ASP A 980 -18.31 56.85 -6.48
C ASP A 980 -19.30 57.16 -5.34
N ALA A 981 -18.84 57.75 -4.24
CA ALA A 981 -19.70 58.19 -3.13
C ALA A 981 -20.73 59.24 -3.58
N HIS A 982 -20.31 60.26 -4.35
CA HIS A 982 -21.22 61.24 -4.94
C HIS A 982 -22.17 60.60 -5.97
N TRP A 983 -21.72 59.59 -6.73
CA TRP A 983 -22.55 58.87 -7.69
C TRP A 983 -23.65 58.05 -7.00
N LYS A 984 -23.31 57.26 -5.97
CA LYS A 984 -24.29 56.51 -5.16
C LYS A 984 -25.25 57.41 -4.40
N ALA A 985 -24.74 58.51 -3.84
CA ALA A 985 -25.57 59.55 -3.21
C ALA A 985 -26.43 60.36 -4.19
N ARG A 986 -26.47 60.00 -5.49
CA ARG A 986 -27.25 60.64 -6.57
C ARG A 986 -26.85 62.09 -6.87
N ARG A 987 -25.67 62.50 -6.44
CA ARG A 987 -25.10 63.84 -6.63
C ARG A 987 -24.36 63.90 -7.97
N TYR A 988 -25.05 63.52 -9.04
CA TYR A 988 -24.44 63.22 -10.35
C TYR A 988 -23.63 64.37 -10.96
N SER A 989 -24.10 65.62 -10.86
CA SER A 989 -23.35 66.80 -11.35
C SER A 989 -22.02 66.99 -10.59
N GLN A 990 -21.99 66.68 -9.29
CA GLN A 990 -20.79 66.80 -8.46
C GLN A 990 -19.78 65.70 -8.81
N ALA A 991 -20.25 64.46 -8.95
CA ALA A 991 -19.43 63.37 -9.46
C ALA A 991 -18.83 63.69 -10.85
N GLY A 992 -19.63 64.26 -11.76
CA GLY A 992 -19.16 64.73 -13.07
C GLY A 992 -18.08 65.82 -12.98
N GLN A 993 -18.23 66.82 -12.11
CA GLN A 993 -17.21 67.85 -11.87
C GLN A 993 -15.91 67.27 -11.32
N MET A 994 -15.98 66.32 -10.39
CA MET A 994 -14.79 65.68 -9.82
C MET A 994 -14.06 64.84 -10.87
N ILE A 995 -14.78 64.04 -11.67
CA ILE A 995 -14.18 63.33 -12.82
C ILE A 995 -13.51 64.31 -13.79
N GLU A 996 -14.22 65.39 -14.17
CA GLU A 996 -13.68 66.40 -15.09
C GLU A 996 -12.37 67.03 -14.56
N GLN A 997 -12.23 67.18 -13.23
CA GLN A 997 -11.02 67.68 -12.57
C GLN A 997 -9.89 66.65 -12.49
N ILE A 998 -10.21 65.38 -12.16
CA ILE A 998 -9.22 64.28 -12.10
C ILE A 998 -8.50 64.14 -13.45
N TYR A 999 -9.25 64.17 -14.56
CA TYR A 999 -8.69 64.00 -15.90
C TYR A 999 -8.29 65.32 -16.59
N ALA A 1000 -8.64 66.49 -16.02
CA ALA A 1000 -8.15 67.79 -16.50
C ALA A 1000 -6.62 67.91 -16.48
N SER A 1001 -6.02 67.28 -15.48
CA SER A 1001 -4.63 67.50 -15.08
C SER A 1001 -3.64 66.55 -15.79
N ALA A 1002 -4.12 65.75 -16.74
CA ALA A 1002 -3.27 64.85 -17.52
C ALA A 1002 -2.34 65.67 -18.45
N PRO A 1003 -1.02 65.41 -18.45
CA PRO A 1003 -0.08 66.16 -19.28
C PRO A 1003 -0.37 65.93 -20.77
N GLY A 1004 -0.53 67.03 -21.51
CA GLY A 1004 -0.86 67.00 -22.93
C GLY A 1004 0.16 66.20 -23.75
N GLY A 1005 -0.33 65.28 -24.58
CA GLY A 1005 0.49 64.46 -25.49
C GLY A 1005 0.40 62.95 -25.26
N LYS A 1006 -0.20 62.46 -24.16
CA LYS A 1006 -0.55 61.04 -24.00
C LYS A 1006 -2.04 60.80 -24.29
N PRO A 1007 -2.40 59.82 -25.14
CA PRO A 1007 -3.79 59.38 -25.29
C PRO A 1007 -4.35 58.87 -23.96
N LEU A 1008 -5.64 59.14 -23.71
CA LEU A 1008 -6.37 58.60 -22.56
C LEU A 1008 -6.55 57.07 -22.72
N ASP A 1009 -6.33 56.31 -21.65
CA ASP A 1009 -6.63 54.88 -21.61
C ASP A 1009 -8.16 54.62 -21.57
N GLN A 1010 -8.58 53.39 -21.90
CA GLN A 1010 -10.01 53.03 -21.95
C GLN A 1010 -10.76 53.34 -20.62
N PRO A 1011 -10.22 53.02 -19.42
CA PRO A 1011 -10.86 53.40 -18.17
C PRO A 1011 -11.05 54.92 -18.02
N SER A 1012 -10.05 55.72 -18.38
CA SER A 1012 -10.13 57.19 -18.30
C SER A 1012 -11.17 57.75 -19.28
N ARG A 1013 -11.22 57.22 -20.51
CA ARG A 1013 -12.22 57.60 -21.52
C ARG A 1013 -13.64 57.25 -21.05
N MET A 1014 -13.84 56.06 -20.50
CA MET A 1014 -15.13 55.64 -19.95
C MET A 1014 -15.55 56.49 -18.73
N MET A 1015 -14.60 56.87 -17.87
CA MET A 1015 -14.90 57.82 -16.79
C MET A 1015 -15.31 59.19 -17.33
N ILE A 1016 -14.67 59.70 -18.39
CA ILE A 1016 -15.09 60.96 -19.05
C ILE A 1016 -16.51 60.84 -19.63
N VAL A 1017 -16.92 59.68 -20.15
CA VAL A 1017 -18.33 59.41 -20.50
C VAL A 1017 -19.21 59.40 -19.24
N LYS A 1018 -18.77 58.81 -18.12
CA LYS A 1018 -19.46 58.87 -16.80
C LYS A 1018 -19.67 60.31 -16.33
N ALA A 1019 -18.73 61.23 -16.58
CA ALA A 1019 -18.96 62.66 -16.33
C ALA A 1019 -20.07 63.24 -17.21
N GLY A 1020 -20.09 62.90 -18.50
CA GLY A 1020 -21.14 63.30 -19.44
C GLY A 1020 -22.52 62.82 -18.98
N VAL A 1021 -22.69 61.52 -18.73
CA VAL A 1021 -23.91 60.94 -18.17
C VAL A 1021 -24.30 61.63 -16.86
N GLY A 1022 -23.33 61.88 -15.97
CA GLY A 1022 -23.55 62.55 -14.69
C GLY A 1022 -24.12 63.97 -14.84
N TYR A 1023 -23.62 64.74 -15.81
CA TYR A 1023 -24.17 66.07 -16.13
C TYR A 1023 -25.55 66.00 -16.79
N VAL A 1024 -25.82 65.01 -17.66
CA VAL A 1024 -27.15 64.82 -18.24
C VAL A 1024 -28.18 64.49 -17.14
N LEU A 1025 -27.86 63.53 -16.26
CA LEU A 1025 -28.72 63.17 -15.11
C LEU A 1025 -28.90 64.35 -14.14
N GLY A 1026 -27.84 65.15 -13.96
CA GLY A 1026 -27.84 66.36 -13.14
C GLY A 1026 -28.43 67.61 -13.79
N SER A 1027 -28.90 67.54 -15.04
CA SER A 1027 -29.39 68.68 -15.84
C SER A 1027 -28.39 69.85 -16.00
N ASP A 1028 -27.08 69.60 -15.93
CA ASP A 1028 -26.01 70.60 -16.02
C ASP A 1028 -25.52 70.79 -17.47
N THR A 1029 -26.27 71.58 -18.23
CA THR A 1029 -25.95 71.90 -19.64
C THR A 1029 -24.65 72.71 -19.81
N LEU A 1030 -24.25 73.47 -18.79
CA LEU A 1030 -22.98 74.20 -18.76
C LEU A 1030 -21.81 73.23 -18.55
N GLY A 1031 -21.98 72.26 -17.65
CA GLY A 1031 -21.06 71.14 -17.43
C GLY A 1031 -20.81 70.32 -18.70
N LEU A 1032 -21.88 69.93 -19.42
CA LEU A 1032 -21.77 69.23 -20.71
C LEU A 1032 -20.98 70.02 -21.76
N SER A 1033 -21.33 71.30 -21.93
CA SER A 1033 -20.67 72.18 -22.90
C SER A 1033 -19.17 72.32 -22.60
N ARG A 1034 -18.81 72.47 -21.31
CA ARG A 1034 -17.42 72.54 -20.83
C ARG A 1034 -16.68 71.21 -21.02
N LEU A 1035 -17.30 70.09 -20.66
CA LEU A 1035 -16.72 68.74 -20.83
C LEU A 1035 -16.40 68.45 -22.31
N ARG A 1036 -17.34 68.76 -23.21
CA ARG A 1036 -17.18 68.58 -24.66
C ARG A 1036 -16.06 69.45 -25.22
N ALA A 1037 -15.99 70.72 -24.84
CA ALA A 1037 -14.93 71.64 -25.25
C ALA A 1037 -13.53 71.20 -24.77
N LYS A 1038 -13.46 70.52 -23.61
CA LYS A 1038 -12.20 70.14 -22.95
C LYS A 1038 -11.64 68.80 -23.42
N PHE A 1039 -12.49 67.81 -23.65
CA PHE A 1039 -12.06 66.45 -24.01
C PHE A 1039 -12.42 66.03 -25.43
N GLY A 1040 -13.16 66.83 -26.20
CA GLY A 1040 -13.61 66.49 -27.56
C GLY A 1040 -12.49 66.04 -28.49
N GLU A 1041 -11.38 66.79 -28.57
CA GLU A 1041 -10.22 66.44 -29.42
C GLU A 1041 -9.51 65.14 -28.98
N GLN A 1042 -9.52 64.83 -27.68
CA GLN A 1042 -8.91 63.60 -27.15
C GLN A 1042 -9.81 62.37 -27.35
N MET A 1043 -11.12 62.58 -27.34
CA MET A 1043 -12.11 61.51 -27.51
C MET A 1043 -12.39 61.20 -28.99
N VAL A 1044 -12.22 62.13 -29.93
CA VAL A 1044 -12.64 61.95 -31.35
C VAL A 1044 -12.00 60.75 -32.06
N ASN A 1045 -10.78 60.37 -31.67
CA ASN A 1045 -10.05 59.24 -32.23
C ASN A 1045 -10.18 57.96 -31.39
N SER A 1046 -11.16 57.89 -30.48
CA SER A 1046 -11.36 56.75 -29.57
C SER A 1046 -12.59 55.89 -29.95
N PRO A 1047 -12.59 54.57 -29.65
CA PRO A 1047 -13.76 53.71 -29.83
C PRO A 1047 -15.02 54.21 -29.10
N GLU A 1048 -14.86 54.92 -27.98
CA GLU A 1048 -15.92 55.47 -27.15
C GLU A 1048 -16.42 56.83 -27.64
N TRP A 1049 -15.87 57.37 -28.74
CA TRP A 1049 -16.36 58.63 -29.35
C TRP A 1049 -17.87 58.66 -29.59
N PRO A 1050 -18.53 57.63 -30.17
CA PRO A 1050 -19.98 57.69 -30.41
C PRO A 1050 -20.78 57.84 -29.12
N MET A 1051 -20.30 57.22 -28.04
CA MET A 1051 -20.93 57.30 -26.72
C MET A 1051 -20.71 58.69 -26.10
N PHE A 1052 -19.49 59.24 -26.18
CA PHE A 1052 -19.15 60.58 -25.70
C PHE A 1052 -19.86 61.70 -26.49
N ASP A 1053 -19.89 61.60 -27.82
CA ASP A 1053 -20.59 62.52 -28.71
C ASP A 1053 -22.08 62.53 -28.40
N TYR A 1054 -22.67 61.34 -28.25
CA TYR A 1054 -24.06 61.17 -27.87
C TYR A 1054 -24.38 61.80 -26.51
N VAL A 1055 -23.62 61.52 -25.44
CA VAL A 1055 -23.90 62.07 -24.09
C VAL A 1055 -23.52 63.54 -23.91
N THR A 1056 -22.84 64.16 -24.87
CA THR A 1056 -22.52 65.60 -24.85
C THR A 1056 -23.28 66.43 -25.89
N GLY A 1057 -24.18 65.81 -26.65
CA GLY A 1057 -25.09 66.48 -27.58
C GLY A 1057 -26.40 66.99 -26.92
N PRO A 1058 -27.34 67.52 -27.73
CA PRO A 1058 -28.69 67.86 -27.27
C PRO A 1058 -29.55 66.59 -27.09
N ILE A 1059 -29.71 66.12 -25.85
CA ILE A 1059 -30.30 64.81 -25.52
C ILE A 1059 -31.65 64.95 -24.79
N GLN A 1060 -32.54 63.96 -24.99
CA GLN A 1060 -33.66 63.72 -24.09
C GLN A 1060 -33.33 62.57 -23.12
N THR A 1061 -33.34 62.88 -21.82
CA THR A 1061 -32.99 61.95 -20.72
C THR A 1061 -33.90 60.71 -20.62
N SER A 1062 -35.05 60.74 -21.28
CA SER A 1062 -36.03 59.65 -21.34
C SER A 1062 -35.74 58.59 -22.42
N SER A 1063 -34.84 58.88 -23.36
CA SER A 1063 -34.59 58.04 -24.54
C SER A 1063 -33.97 56.67 -24.20
N LEU A 1064 -34.29 55.65 -25.01
CA LEU A 1064 -33.81 54.28 -24.80
C LEU A 1064 -32.28 54.19 -24.94
N GLU A 1065 -31.69 54.90 -25.90
CA GLU A 1065 -30.23 54.89 -26.10
C GLU A 1065 -29.50 55.60 -24.95
N PHE A 1066 -30.03 56.72 -24.42
CA PHE A 1066 -29.47 57.31 -23.20
C PHE A 1066 -29.58 56.37 -22.00
N LYS A 1067 -30.69 55.64 -21.84
CA LYS A 1067 -30.83 54.64 -20.78
C LYS A 1067 -29.83 53.48 -20.93
N ARG A 1068 -29.54 53.03 -22.17
CA ARG A 1068 -28.50 52.03 -22.43
C ARG A 1068 -27.13 52.54 -22.06
N VAL A 1069 -26.73 53.72 -22.57
CA VAL A 1069 -25.43 54.32 -22.24
C VAL A 1069 -25.29 54.59 -20.75
N ALA A 1070 -26.34 55.10 -20.09
CA ALA A 1070 -26.33 55.31 -18.64
C ALA A 1070 -26.25 54.00 -17.85
N ALA A 1071 -26.88 52.92 -18.33
CA ALA A 1071 -26.77 51.60 -17.71
C ALA A 1071 -25.38 50.98 -17.91
N GLU A 1072 -24.80 51.07 -19.11
CA GLU A 1072 -23.45 50.59 -19.44
C GLU A 1072 -22.39 51.33 -18.61
N VAL A 1073 -22.52 52.65 -18.50
CA VAL A 1073 -21.66 53.53 -17.68
C VAL A 1073 -21.86 53.31 -16.18
N ALA A 1074 -23.07 52.95 -15.73
CA ALA A 1074 -23.33 52.57 -14.34
C ALA A 1074 -22.90 51.12 -14.02
N ALA A 1075 -22.80 50.26 -15.04
CA ALA A 1075 -22.29 48.89 -14.94
C ALA A 1075 -20.75 48.82 -14.93
N VAL A 1076 -20.06 49.94 -15.15
CA VAL A 1076 -18.63 50.10 -14.80
C VAL A 1076 -18.53 50.03 -13.28
N ASP A 1077 -18.33 48.82 -12.74
CA ASP A 1077 -18.30 48.60 -11.30
C ASP A 1077 -17.12 49.36 -10.69
N GLY A 1078 -17.45 50.35 -9.85
CA GLY A 1078 -16.47 51.09 -9.09
C GLY A 1078 -15.62 50.19 -8.19
N LEU A 1079 -16.12 48.99 -7.84
CA LEU A 1079 -15.40 47.99 -7.09
C LEU A 1079 -14.25 47.35 -7.89
N ASP A 1080 -14.40 47.11 -9.20
CA ASP A 1080 -13.30 46.62 -10.06
C ASP A 1080 -12.18 47.66 -10.15
N ALA A 1081 -12.55 48.91 -10.43
CA ALA A 1081 -11.60 50.03 -10.48
C ALA A 1081 -10.91 50.24 -9.12
N PHE A 1082 -11.66 50.07 -8.02
CA PHE A 1082 -11.11 50.08 -6.67
C PHE A 1082 -10.12 48.92 -6.46
N LEU A 1083 -10.48 47.67 -6.70
CA LEU A 1083 -9.61 46.49 -6.52
C LEU A 1083 -8.31 46.60 -7.35
N ALA A 1084 -8.40 47.09 -8.59
CA ALA A 1084 -7.24 47.34 -9.43
C ALA A 1084 -6.32 48.45 -8.89
N SER A 1085 -6.89 49.59 -8.45
CA SER A 1085 -6.12 50.68 -7.85
C SER A 1085 -5.53 50.29 -6.49
N TYR A 1086 -6.26 49.51 -5.70
CA TYR A 1086 -5.85 48.98 -4.41
C TYR A 1086 -4.65 48.03 -4.57
N ARG A 1087 -4.70 47.09 -5.53
CA ARG A 1087 -3.54 46.28 -5.90
C ARG A 1087 -2.31 47.15 -6.20
N HIS A 1088 -2.47 48.14 -7.08
CA HIS A 1088 -1.34 48.99 -7.49
C HIS A 1088 -0.74 49.81 -6.34
N ALA A 1089 -1.55 50.25 -5.38
CA ALA A 1089 -1.11 51.06 -4.25
C ALA A 1089 -0.61 50.25 -3.03
N TYR A 1090 -1.11 49.02 -2.85
CA TYR A 1090 -0.96 48.26 -1.60
C TYR A 1090 -0.50 46.79 -1.77
N SER A 1091 -0.33 46.28 -2.99
CA SER A 1091 -0.01 44.87 -3.21
C SER A 1091 1.18 44.67 -4.17
N GLY A 1092 2.21 43.97 -3.68
CA GLY A 1092 3.29 43.44 -4.53
C GLY A 1092 2.98 42.05 -5.08
N ASP A 1093 4.01 41.36 -5.58
CA ASP A 1093 3.91 39.96 -6.00
C ASP A 1093 3.39 39.09 -4.85
N GLY A 1094 2.22 38.47 -5.04
CA GLY A 1094 1.50 37.74 -4.00
C GLY A 1094 0.37 38.52 -3.30
N ALA A 1095 -0.32 39.43 -4.00
CA ALA A 1095 -1.54 40.06 -3.51
C ALA A 1095 -2.60 39.06 -2.99
N LEU A 1096 -3.24 39.36 -1.85
CA LEU A 1096 -4.48 38.73 -1.38
C LEU A 1096 -5.74 39.40 -1.97
N THR A 1097 -5.58 40.44 -2.80
CA THR A 1097 -6.67 41.20 -3.42
C THR A 1097 -7.25 40.48 -4.65
N PRO A 1098 -8.53 40.06 -4.64
CA PRO A 1098 -9.16 39.31 -5.74
C PRO A 1098 -9.13 40.03 -7.08
N LEU A 1099 -8.92 39.29 -8.18
CA LEU A 1099 -8.77 39.86 -9.53
C LEU A 1099 -9.97 40.71 -9.95
N THR A 1100 -11.16 40.15 -9.73
CA THR A 1100 -12.50 40.71 -9.93
C THR A 1100 -13.32 40.52 -8.65
N PRO A 1101 -14.38 41.32 -8.41
CA PRO A 1101 -15.34 41.03 -7.35
C PRO A 1101 -16.28 39.89 -7.76
N SER A 1102 -16.94 39.29 -6.78
CA SER A 1102 -18.06 38.38 -7.00
C SER A 1102 -19.18 39.07 -7.80
N GLN A 1103 -19.90 38.31 -8.63
CA GLN A 1103 -20.99 38.89 -9.41
C GLN A 1103 -22.10 39.42 -8.49
N PRO A 1104 -22.70 40.59 -8.81
CA PRO A 1104 -23.79 41.12 -8.01
C PRO A 1104 -24.99 40.18 -8.13
N SER A 1105 -25.42 39.63 -6.99
CA SER A 1105 -26.74 38.98 -6.91
C SER A 1105 -27.80 40.01 -7.31
N ALA A 1106 -28.64 39.66 -8.28
CA ALA A 1106 -29.44 40.62 -9.06
C ALA A 1106 -30.62 41.28 -8.31
N GLY A 1107 -30.61 41.30 -6.97
CA GLY A 1107 -31.76 41.62 -6.12
C GLY A 1107 -31.72 42.95 -5.35
N LEU A 1108 -30.66 43.77 -5.45
CA LEU A 1108 -30.44 44.92 -4.54
C LEU A 1108 -30.35 46.31 -5.18
N ALA A 1109 -30.77 46.49 -6.45
CA ALA A 1109 -30.75 47.78 -7.14
C ALA A 1109 -32.12 48.27 -7.64
N SER A 1110 -33.16 48.20 -6.79
CA SER A 1110 -34.46 48.83 -7.10
C SER A 1110 -35.26 49.26 -5.85
N ALA A 1111 -34.73 50.17 -5.04
CA ALA A 1111 -35.53 50.90 -4.05
C ALA A 1111 -34.99 52.32 -3.88
N ASN A 1112 -35.85 53.31 -4.17
CA ASN A 1112 -35.58 54.76 -4.24
C ASN A 1112 -34.55 55.16 -5.28
#